data_AF-K1P7P1-F1
#
_entry.id   AF-K1P7P1-F1
#
_cell.length_a   1.000
_cell.length_b   1.000
_cell.length_c   1.000
_cell.angle_alpha   90.00
_cell.angle_beta   90.00
_cell.angle_gamma   90.00
#
_symmetry.space_group_name_H-M   'P 1'
#
loop_
_entity.id
_entity.type
_entity.pdbx_description
1 polymer ?
#
loop_
_entity_poly.entity_id
_entity_poly.type
_entity_poly.pdbx_seq_one_letter_code
_entity_poly.pdbx_strand_id
1 'polypeptide(L)'
;MKNRLCSQLNCAAGYACITTVANCDNLDYYKVECQDIDECAINPCQNGGTCSNNIGSFSCSCPEHIYGTMCEYEYPKLSLNPLSSTCTCYGGNCGIGSITGQQICTKVDILFLIDDSSSISSSGFAYAKSVAAKLIDCLTIGSEDVRVGMMTFGSSVSTKIVLSQFTDKNQIKSTIVGSPFRGEKRTYTNIPLQNALPMMTSNPADTLDIVIVLTDGKSNNNVMSASQALHSAGVYTFAMGIGAVIDSNNLQTIARNPNSDYHVATNDYTDLHRKVSKLINGLCTDDPILYGVAVEVVDVALNPRQARRFVLYDASSQMKIHKHYDLRVTSASAKTNFLWQTEHGSLCYNWTNRYYNDKFVHYNPLSPIDAGVHNHFTGVYEQTTGKFPVTGTANIHGITSFHYTIQKDLVDMISDQLTPNFPEENICVPVSGVNDGNTITFRISANDIIGHQIKESVVHHIDSSPPEISNAWLIRDGTREIFVHNMKDLSAMKLQFKAFDVHSGLVSVHWSIRNEDDNTVFGNGALGVYSIANCAISKHCYCPSIGECQLMNYTLVMNSLVVNDTHIGEHHRKYVIELEVVNHAALRTTEIVTILVDESAPETGVVREGSQGSSDIDYISEPNITISWRGFIDHESGIKFYRLGLSNSCLTLEELWHPNSSNVEYHDTEELSMHVLISSEKKMYSSVIAFNNAMEPSKVGCSDGILVDKTPPIISNVSIKNLRINPSIGCADGSFWYVNEDLIKTKVACNSTCSSNDPLINVLPENPIKSKTTKDVCLLPAFTNEYLYIGNDLLDILWNISDIESQIQEVFIGIGSSQSSILSPDISGYSKTHHNTFYRLRHSGLGGNGIVFVFIKAVNKANKERAVAIGPIIVDETPPLCLNKPTTDLTKDLVIVSWSTDDFEDNQQIGNLKTIYYRLVSKGSMVRTDFAKWTNHTLCSNGRYCVTFPLSEIQHIDMGSGRVYQVEFHAYNDAGHFCDILSQDIILPSPFLPTRGMVYDVDVVTSEEDAYVEDIDASFTLDSFCVYLKGIHHLESLIYELGVGLNVRKTWIYKISLQILVPICL
;
A
#
# COMPACT_ATOMS: atom_id res chain seq x y z
N MET A 1 -11.35 -1.21 39.65
CA MET A 1 -12.30 -0.35 38.92
C MET A 1 -11.60 0.84 38.25
N LYS A 2 -10.89 1.72 38.98
CA LYS A 2 -10.21 2.94 38.45
C LYS A 2 -9.73 2.88 36.98
N ASN A 3 -8.80 1.99 36.63
CA ASN A 3 -8.23 1.91 35.27
C ASN A 3 -9.27 1.61 34.15
N ARG A 4 -10.42 1.01 34.47
CA ARG A 4 -11.49 0.67 33.51
C ARG A 4 -12.47 1.81 33.25
N LEU A 5 -12.42 2.87 34.06
CA LEU A 5 -13.24 4.08 33.89
C LEU A 5 -12.51 5.11 33.02
N CYS A 6 -11.20 5.31 33.24
CA CYS A 6 -10.39 6.18 32.39
C CYS A 6 -10.24 5.68 30.95
N SER A 7 -10.39 4.37 30.69
CA SER A 7 -10.39 3.81 29.33
C SER A 7 -11.67 4.08 28.52
N GLN A 8 -12.62 4.86 29.05
CA GLN A 8 -13.83 5.30 28.33
C GLN A 8 -13.92 6.84 28.21
N LEU A 9 -12.95 7.57 28.74
CA LEU A 9 -12.90 9.03 28.72
C LEU A 9 -11.66 9.50 27.96
N ASN A 10 -11.82 9.81 26.67
CA ASN A 10 -10.75 10.37 25.84
C ASN A 10 -10.47 11.82 26.27
N CYS A 11 -9.55 11.99 27.23
CA CYS A 11 -8.98 13.29 27.54
C CYS A 11 -8.18 13.82 26.34
N ALA A 12 -8.17 15.14 26.17
CA ALA A 12 -7.36 15.79 25.13
C ALA A 12 -5.86 15.65 25.43
N ALA A 13 -5.01 15.90 24.43
CA ALA A 13 -3.58 16.06 24.65
C ALA A 13 -3.33 17.14 25.74
N GLY A 14 -2.39 16.87 26.64
CA GLY A 14 -2.12 17.71 27.82
C GLY A 14 -2.97 17.41 29.07
N TYR A 15 -3.80 16.35 29.06
CA TYR A 15 -4.65 15.99 30.20
C TYR A 15 -4.55 14.52 30.60
N ALA A 16 -4.41 14.26 31.90
CA ALA A 16 -4.44 12.93 32.51
C ALA A 16 -5.80 12.65 33.16
N CYS A 17 -6.35 11.46 32.93
CA CYS A 17 -7.58 11.03 33.60
C CYS A 17 -7.31 10.64 35.06
N ILE A 18 -7.96 11.33 35.99
CA ILE A 18 -7.91 11.03 37.43
C ILE A 18 -9.26 10.50 37.94
N THR A 19 -9.23 9.88 39.12
CA THR A 19 -10.44 9.33 39.77
C THR A 19 -10.51 9.75 41.24
N THR A 20 -11.40 10.70 41.51
CA THR A 20 -11.73 11.20 42.86
C THR A 20 -12.89 10.38 43.45
N VAL A 21 -12.90 10.19 44.77
CA VAL A 21 -13.96 9.44 45.46
C VAL A 21 -14.69 10.39 46.41
N ALA A 22 -16.01 10.47 46.25
CA ALA A 22 -16.90 11.16 47.17
C ALA A 22 -17.77 10.12 47.87
N ASN A 23 -17.73 10.08 49.20
CA ASN A 23 -18.54 9.17 50.00
C ASN A 23 -19.69 9.95 50.63
N CYS A 24 -20.92 9.54 50.33
CA CYS A 24 -22.16 10.05 50.92
C CYS A 24 -23.05 8.87 51.26
N ASP A 25 -23.72 8.92 52.42
CA ASP A 25 -24.60 7.88 52.93
C ASP A 25 -24.01 6.44 52.88
N ASN A 26 -22.72 6.33 53.20
CA ASN A 26 -21.92 5.09 53.21
C ASN A 26 -21.77 4.39 51.85
N LEU A 27 -21.87 5.12 50.73
CA LEU A 27 -21.59 4.62 49.38
C LEU A 27 -20.51 5.47 48.70
N ASP A 28 -19.46 4.81 48.20
CA ASP A 28 -18.35 5.44 47.47
C ASP A 28 -18.74 5.71 46.01
N TYR A 29 -18.95 6.98 45.66
CA TYR A 29 -19.11 7.42 44.28
C TYR A 29 -17.75 7.81 43.67
N TYR A 30 -17.40 7.15 42.56
CA TYR A 30 -16.18 7.39 41.81
C TYR A 30 -16.44 8.44 40.72
N LYS A 31 -15.97 9.66 40.92
CA LYS A 31 -15.95 10.69 39.88
C LYS A 31 -14.69 10.50 39.02
N VAL A 32 -14.83 10.73 37.72
CA VAL A 32 -13.79 10.58 36.71
C VAL A 32 -13.67 11.92 35.99
N GLU A 33 -12.46 12.48 35.92
CA GLU A 33 -12.24 13.79 35.32
C GLU A 33 -10.84 13.92 34.70
N CYS A 34 -10.74 14.68 33.62
CA CYS A 34 -9.47 15.01 32.97
C CYS A 34 -8.83 16.18 33.72
N GLN A 35 -7.71 15.94 34.39
CA GLN A 35 -6.89 16.97 35.02
C GLN A 35 -5.73 17.35 34.09
N ASP A 36 -5.38 18.64 34.09
CA ASP A 36 -4.17 19.20 33.48
C ASP A 36 -2.90 18.41 33.86
N ILE A 37 -2.00 18.18 32.91
CA ILE A 37 -0.68 17.58 33.17
C ILE A 37 0.32 18.71 33.42
N ASP A 38 1.07 18.62 34.53
CA ASP A 38 2.24 19.48 34.74
C ASP A 38 3.42 18.96 33.90
N GLU A 39 3.46 19.36 32.63
CA GLU A 39 4.55 19.05 31.71
C GLU A 39 5.85 19.79 32.09
N CYS A 40 5.77 20.88 32.85
CA CYS A 40 6.95 21.52 33.41
C CYS A 40 7.68 20.68 34.45
N ALA A 41 7.03 19.68 35.06
CA ALA A 41 7.65 18.75 36.01
C ALA A 41 8.85 17.97 35.44
N ILE A 42 8.97 17.84 34.10
CA ILE A 42 10.12 17.21 33.42
C ILE A 42 11.15 18.20 32.85
N ASN A 43 10.99 19.51 33.06
CA ASN A 43 11.82 20.60 32.51
C ASN A 43 12.03 20.50 30.97
N PRO A 44 10.97 20.61 30.15
CA PRO A 44 11.05 20.47 28.70
C PRO A 44 11.76 21.64 28.00
N CYS A 45 11.91 22.79 28.66
CA CYS A 45 12.55 23.98 28.11
C CYS A 45 14.08 23.87 28.16
N GLN A 46 14.70 23.95 26.98
CA GLN A 46 16.14 23.81 26.78
C GLN A 46 16.87 25.14 27.00
N ASN A 47 18.21 25.08 27.02
CA ASN A 47 19.12 26.23 27.02
C ASN A 47 18.82 27.31 28.10
N GLY A 48 18.28 26.90 29.25
CA GLY A 48 17.94 27.82 30.36
C GLY A 48 16.58 28.52 30.24
N GLY A 49 15.73 28.11 29.30
CA GLY A 49 14.35 28.58 29.22
C GLY A 49 13.53 28.24 30.47
N THR A 50 12.70 29.18 30.92
CA THR A 50 11.83 28.99 32.08
C THR A 50 10.49 28.41 31.63
N CYS A 51 10.13 27.23 32.16
CA CYS A 51 8.86 26.59 31.86
C CYS A 51 7.70 27.23 32.66
N SER A 52 6.52 27.30 32.06
CA SER A 52 5.26 27.65 32.74
C SER A 52 4.13 26.77 32.24
N ASN A 53 3.47 26.04 33.15
CA ASN A 53 2.37 25.16 32.78
C ASN A 53 1.09 25.96 32.56
N ASN A 54 0.36 25.65 31.50
CA ASN A 54 -0.97 26.19 31.20
C ASN A 54 -1.94 25.02 31.04
N ILE A 55 -3.24 25.31 31.13
CA ILE A 55 -4.29 24.30 31.16
C ILE A 55 -4.36 23.54 29.81
N GLY A 56 -3.77 22.34 29.78
CA GLY A 56 -3.62 21.47 28.62
C GLY A 56 -2.35 21.67 27.78
N SER A 57 -1.36 22.46 28.25
CA SER A 57 -0.07 22.67 27.55
C SER A 57 0.93 23.50 28.36
N PHE A 58 2.21 23.14 28.35
CA PHE A 58 3.28 24.06 28.79
C PHE A 58 3.65 25.15 27.77
N SER A 59 4.32 26.19 28.26
CA SER A 59 4.99 27.21 27.46
C SER A 59 6.40 27.48 27.99
N CYS A 60 7.35 27.76 27.09
CA CYS A 60 8.73 28.09 27.45
C CYS A 60 9.00 29.59 27.24
N SER A 61 9.46 30.26 28.29
CA SER A 61 9.99 31.63 28.22
C SER A 61 11.50 31.58 28.00
N CYS A 62 11.94 31.86 26.78
CA CYS A 62 13.35 31.74 26.38
C CYS A 62 14.21 32.93 26.86
N PRO A 63 15.50 32.71 27.18
CA PRO A 63 16.44 33.80 27.46
C PRO A 63 16.73 34.65 26.21
N GLU A 64 17.31 35.83 26.40
CA GLU A 64 17.77 36.64 25.27
C GLU A 64 18.73 35.86 24.36
N HIS A 65 18.58 36.05 23.05
CA HIS A 65 19.30 35.35 21.98
C HIS A 65 18.95 33.86 21.77
N ILE A 66 17.88 33.34 22.37
CA ILE A 66 17.37 31.98 22.11
C ILE A 66 15.87 32.01 21.76
N TYR A 67 15.43 31.12 20.86
CA TYR A 67 14.06 30.96 20.39
C TYR A 67 13.72 29.48 20.08
N GLY A 68 12.50 29.22 19.61
CA GLY A 68 11.93 27.88 19.46
C GLY A 68 10.84 27.62 20.50
N THR A 69 10.02 26.58 20.31
CA THR A 69 8.89 26.31 21.24
C THR A 69 9.33 25.67 22.55
N MET A 70 10.52 25.08 22.56
CA MET A 70 11.24 24.56 23.73
C MET A 70 12.58 25.29 23.95
N CYS A 71 12.78 26.48 23.36
CA CYS A 71 14.03 27.25 23.40
C CYS A 71 15.25 26.51 22.81
N GLU A 72 15.01 25.74 21.75
CA GLU A 72 15.95 24.82 21.09
C GLU A 72 16.89 25.47 20.05
N TYR A 73 16.67 26.74 19.67
CA TYR A 73 17.43 27.44 18.63
C TYR A 73 18.11 28.73 19.13
N GLU A 74 19.42 28.89 18.93
CA GLU A 74 20.10 30.17 19.15
C GLU A 74 19.92 31.11 17.93
N TYR A 75 19.74 32.41 18.17
CA TYR A 75 19.69 33.40 17.09
C TYR A 75 21.08 33.57 16.45
N PRO A 76 21.23 33.40 15.11
CA PRO A 76 22.49 33.67 14.44
C PRO A 76 22.88 35.15 14.58
N LYS A 77 24.14 35.42 14.93
CA LYS A 77 24.63 36.77 15.26
C LYS A 77 24.38 37.76 14.11
N LEU A 78 23.48 38.71 14.36
CA LEU A 78 23.13 39.81 13.46
C LEU A 78 24.36 40.60 13.01
N SER A 79 24.60 40.62 11.70
CA SER A 79 25.39 41.70 11.08
C SER A 79 24.44 42.81 10.62
N LEU A 80 24.39 43.91 11.39
CA LEU A 80 23.68 45.14 11.03
C LEU A 80 24.46 45.91 9.95
N ASN A 81 24.61 45.29 8.78
CA ASN A 81 25.13 45.96 7.59
C ASN A 81 24.01 46.79 6.94
N PRO A 82 24.25 48.05 6.54
CA PRO A 82 23.29 48.81 5.74
C PRO A 82 23.06 48.09 4.40
N LEU A 83 21.80 48.06 3.94
CA LEU A 83 21.46 47.45 2.65
C LEU A 83 22.23 48.15 1.52
N SER A 84 23.01 47.38 0.75
CA SER A 84 23.81 47.91 -0.37
C SER A 84 22.95 48.73 -1.33
N SER A 85 23.47 49.89 -1.74
CA SER A 85 22.81 50.86 -2.62
C SER A 85 22.84 50.47 -4.10
N THR A 86 22.82 49.17 -4.40
CA THR A 86 22.96 48.60 -5.73
C THR A 86 22.00 47.41 -5.88
N CYS A 87 21.25 47.37 -6.99
CA CYS A 87 20.46 46.20 -7.37
C CYS A 87 21.44 45.12 -7.87
N THR A 88 21.96 44.29 -6.96
CA THR A 88 22.90 43.20 -7.25
C THR A 88 22.15 41.90 -7.52
N CYS A 89 22.31 41.35 -8.71
CA CYS A 89 21.39 40.35 -9.26
C CYS A 89 22.10 39.03 -9.58
N TYR A 90 21.67 37.93 -8.95
CA TYR A 90 22.05 36.59 -9.38
C TYR A 90 21.29 36.26 -10.68
N GLY A 91 21.99 36.19 -11.82
CA GLY A 91 21.43 35.73 -13.09
C GLY A 91 21.30 36.77 -14.23
N GLY A 92 21.54 38.05 -13.98
CA GLY A 92 21.84 39.04 -15.03
C GLY A 92 20.68 39.85 -15.64
N ASN A 93 19.40 39.46 -15.48
CA ASN A 93 18.24 40.30 -15.84
C ASN A 93 17.60 40.90 -14.58
N CYS A 94 17.39 42.22 -14.56
CA CYS A 94 17.04 42.93 -13.32
C CYS A 94 16.24 44.24 -13.49
N GLY A 95 15.61 44.44 -14.65
CA GLY A 95 14.63 45.52 -14.84
C GLY A 95 13.22 45.00 -14.63
N ILE A 96 12.57 45.36 -13.53
CA ILE A 96 11.14 45.15 -13.33
C ILE A 96 10.41 46.21 -14.17
N GLY A 97 9.74 45.77 -15.24
CA GLY A 97 9.05 46.66 -16.19
C GLY A 97 9.96 47.32 -17.23
N SER A 98 11.05 46.67 -17.68
CA SER A 98 11.89 47.15 -18.80
C SER A 98 11.73 46.24 -20.02
N ILE A 99 10.53 46.22 -20.62
CA ILE A 99 10.17 45.27 -21.68
C ILE A 99 10.21 45.96 -23.05
N THR A 100 11.39 45.97 -23.68
CA THR A 100 11.54 46.48 -25.06
C THR A 100 11.02 45.47 -26.07
N GLY A 101 9.70 45.39 -26.19
CA GLY A 101 8.98 44.51 -27.11
C GLY A 101 7.98 43.62 -26.38
N GLN A 102 6.69 43.83 -26.69
CA GLN A 102 5.54 42.95 -26.40
C GLN A 102 5.17 42.76 -24.90
N GLN A 103 4.00 43.27 -24.52
CA GLN A 103 3.52 43.32 -23.13
C GLN A 103 1.98 43.48 -23.09
N ILE A 104 1.30 42.70 -22.22
CA ILE A 104 -0.18 42.61 -22.16
C ILE A 104 -0.81 43.50 -21.05
N CYS A 105 -0.03 44.05 -20.12
CA CYS A 105 -0.47 45.09 -19.18
C CYS A 105 0.35 46.36 -19.42
N THR A 106 -0.23 47.45 -19.94
CA THR A 106 0.57 48.60 -20.42
C THR A 106 1.23 49.40 -19.28
N LYS A 107 0.70 49.35 -18.06
CA LYS A 107 1.16 50.14 -16.90
C LYS A 107 1.09 49.37 -15.59
N VAL A 108 1.87 49.80 -14.59
CA VAL A 108 1.86 49.22 -13.24
C VAL A 108 1.81 50.33 -12.19
N ASP A 109 0.94 50.22 -11.20
CA ASP A 109 0.83 51.17 -10.09
C ASP A 109 1.25 50.49 -8.78
N ILE A 110 2.19 51.09 -8.04
CA ILE A 110 2.67 50.57 -6.76
C ILE A 110 2.48 51.61 -5.64
N LEU A 111 1.57 51.34 -4.71
CA LEU A 111 1.30 52.19 -3.55
C LEU A 111 1.89 51.60 -2.27
N PHE A 112 2.93 52.25 -1.74
CA PHE A 112 3.52 51.89 -0.44
C PHE A 112 2.71 52.45 0.72
N LEU A 113 2.26 51.60 1.63
CA LEU A 113 1.65 51.96 2.91
C LEU A 113 2.63 51.63 4.02
N ILE A 114 3.33 52.64 4.54
CA ILE A 114 4.38 52.45 5.55
C ILE A 114 3.87 52.88 6.92
N ASP A 115 3.92 51.97 7.89
CA ASP A 115 3.63 52.25 9.29
C ASP A 115 4.62 53.31 9.83
N ASP A 116 4.12 54.31 10.55
CA ASP A 116 4.93 55.27 11.33
C ASP A 116 4.34 55.53 12.72
N SER A 117 3.65 54.52 13.26
CA SER A 117 3.20 54.44 14.65
C SER A 117 4.36 54.23 15.64
N SER A 118 4.06 54.22 16.93
CA SER A 118 5.00 53.87 18.00
C SER A 118 5.08 52.36 18.31
N SER A 119 4.43 51.48 17.54
CA SER A 119 4.61 50.02 17.70
C SER A 119 5.91 49.55 17.02
N ILE A 120 6.23 50.15 15.86
CA ILE A 120 7.55 50.05 15.26
C ILE A 120 8.55 51.01 15.93
N SER A 121 9.83 50.63 15.95
CA SER A 121 10.91 51.53 16.36
C SER A 121 11.26 52.52 15.24
N SER A 122 11.95 53.61 15.57
CA SER A 122 12.52 54.54 14.58
C SER A 122 13.51 53.85 13.63
N SER A 123 14.20 52.80 14.10
CA SER A 123 15.05 51.93 13.26
C SER A 123 14.22 51.01 12.35
N GLY A 124 13.08 50.49 12.82
CA GLY A 124 12.11 49.75 12.00
C GLY A 124 11.51 50.62 10.89
N PHE A 125 11.16 51.87 11.19
CA PHE A 125 10.70 52.84 10.19
C PHE A 125 11.80 53.17 9.17
N ALA A 126 13.04 53.38 9.62
CA ALA A 126 14.17 53.57 8.72
C ALA A 126 14.38 52.35 7.80
N TYR A 127 14.24 51.14 8.34
CA TYR A 127 14.30 49.89 7.58
C TYR A 127 13.16 49.79 6.55
N ALA A 128 11.91 50.02 6.93
CA ALA A 128 10.76 50.00 6.01
C ALA A 128 10.90 51.02 4.86
N LYS A 129 11.36 52.24 5.15
CA LYS A 129 11.72 53.22 4.11
C LYS A 129 12.83 52.72 3.18
N SER A 130 13.83 52.01 3.72
CA SER A 130 14.91 51.42 2.91
C SER A 130 14.43 50.25 2.04
N VAL A 131 13.48 49.43 2.51
CA VAL A 131 12.82 48.38 1.71
C VAL A 131 12.10 48.98 0.51
N ALA A 132 11.25 49.99 0.72
CA ALA A 132 10.54 50.67 -0.36
C ALA A 132 11.51 51.33 -1.36
N ALA A 133 12.49 52.10 -0.86
CA ALA A 133 13.47 52.77 -1.70
C ALA A 133 14.39 51.81 -2.48
N LYS A 134 14.69 50.62 -1.94
CA LYS A 134 15.49 49.59 -2.61
C LYS A 134 14.68 48.77 -3.63
N LEU A 135 13.40 48.51 -3.36
CA LEU A 135 12.52 47.88 -4.36
C LEU A 135 12.41 48.77 -5.62
N ILE A 136 12.31 50.09 -5.40
CA ILE A 136 12.29 51.12 -6.46
C ILE A 136 13.58 51.19 -7.27
N ASP A 137 14.75 50.79 -6.74
CA ASP A 137 15.98 50.74 -7.53
C ASP A 137 15.87 49.81 -8.75
N CYS A 138 15.11 48.73 -8.63
CA CYS A 138 14.97 47.72 -9.68
C CYS A 138 13.71 47.92 -10.58
N LEU A 139 12.89 48.97 -10.36
CA LEU A 139 11.71 49.31 -11.19
C LEU A 139 12.06 50.24 -12.37
N THR A 140 11.35 50.16 -13.50
CA THR A 140 11.31 51.24 -14.52
C THR A 140 10.24 52.27 -14.14
N ILE A 141 10.64 53.49 -13.79
CA ILE A 141 9.71 54.56 -13.40
C ILE A 141 9.36 55.42 -14.61
N GLY A 142 8.07 55.62 -14.87
CA GLY A 142 7.56 56.45 -15.96
C GLY A 142 6.03 56.62 -15.88
N SER A 143 5.44 57.50 -16.70
CA SER A 143 3.97 57.68 -16.75
C SER A 143 3.26 56.56 -17.52
N GLU A 144 4.01 55.90 -18.41
CA GLU A 144 3.58 54.76 -19.22
C GLU A 144 4.26 53.46 -18.77
N ASP A 145 4.96 53.47 -17.62
CA ASP A 145 5.70 52.33 -17.06
C ASP A 145 5.20 52.02 -15.64
N VAL A 146 6.08 51.98 -14.62
CA VAL A 146 5.69 51.85 -13.21
C VAL A 146 5.50 53.24 -12.57
N ARG A 147 4.30 53.49 -12.05
CA ARG A 147 3.94 54.68 -11.27
C ARG A 147 3.95 54.34 -9.77
N VAL A 148 4.50 55.22 -8.93
CA VAL A 148 4.66 54.95 -7.48
C VAL A 148 3.95 55.97 -6.62
N GLY A 149 3.18 55.50 -5.64
CA GLY A 149 2.57 56.28 -4.57
C GLY A 149 3.09 55.87 -3.19
N MET A 150 2.89 56.72 -2.19
CA MET A 150 3.33 56.47 -0.81
C MET A 150 2.43 57.18 0.21
N MET A 151 2.00 56.46 1.25
CA MET A 151 1.42 57.00 2.48
C MET A 151 2.22 56.54 3.69
N THR A 152 2.34 57.38 4.73
CA THR A 152 2.66 56.91 6.08
C THR A 152 1.41 56.84 6.95
N PHE A 153 1.31 55.89 7.88
CA PHE A 153 0.13 55.71 8.72
C PHE A 153 0.44 55.33 10.17
N GLY A 154 -0.39 55.85 11.08
CA GLY A 154 -0.38 55.47 12.48
C GLY A 154 -1.77 55.68 13.08
N SER A 155 -1.93 56.74 13.87
CA SER A 155 -3.25 57.21 14.32
C SER A 155 -3.97 58.01 13.24
N SER A 156 -3.24 58.47 12.23
CA SER A 156 -3.71 59.20 11.05
C SER A 156 -2.89 58.83 9.81
N VAL A 157 -3.46 58.99 8.61
CA VAL A 157 -2.77 58.74 7.33
C VAL A 157 -2.20 60.04 6.78
N SER A 158 -0.99 59.99 6.25
CA SER A 158 -0.30 61.12 5.61
C SER A 158 0.30 60.69 4.27
N THR A 159 -0.41 61.01 3.19
CA THR A 159 0.08 60.81 1.81
C THR A 159 1.35 61.64 1.58
N LYS A 160 2.40 61.00 1.09
CA LYS A 160 3.70 61.62 0.77
C LYS A 160 3.92 61.74 -0.74
N ILE A 161 3.43 60.76 -1.50
CA ILE A 161 3.54 60.70 -2.95
C ILE A 161 2.19 60.23 -3.50
N VAL A 162 1.58 61.01 -4.39
CA VAL A 162 0.40 60.61 -5.17
C VAL A 162 0.87 59.90 -6.44
N LEU A 163 0.10 58.91 -6.92
CA LEU A 163 0.40 58.23 -8.19
C LEU A 163 0.54 59.27 -9.33
N SER A 164 1.52 59.06 -10.22
CA SER A 164 1.93 60.00 -11.28
C SER A 164 2.56 61.34 -10.81
N GLN A 165 2.76 61.60 -9.51
CA GLN A 165 3.34 62.87 -9.02
C GLN A 165 4.81 63.07 -9.46
N PHE A 166 5.57 61.99 -9.56
CA PHE A 166 6.98 62.00 -9.95
C PHE A 166 7.25 60.90 -10.98
N THR A 167 8.03 61.21 -12.00
CA THR A 167 8.57 60.25 -12.98
C THR A 167 10.07 59.99 -12.80
N ASP A 168 10.77 60.76 -11.94
CA ASP A 168 12.18 60.51 -11.62
C ASP A 168 12.32 59.58 -10.40
N LYS A 169 13.05 58.48 -10.60
CA LYS A 169 13.33 57.45 -9.58
C LYS A 169 14.02 58.04 -8.33
N ASN A 170 14.94 58.98 -8.50
CA ASN A 170 15.73 59.56 -7.41
C ASN A 170 14.89 60.53 -6.57
N GLN A 171 13.97 61.26 -7.19
CA GLN A 171 12.99 62.13 -6.52
C GLN A 171 12.01 61.33 -5.66
N ILE A 172 11.53 60.19 -6.16
CA ILE A 172 10.71 59.24 -5.39
C ILE A 172 11.51 58.69 -4.20
N LYS A 173 12.70 58.11 -4.45
CA LYS A 173 13.56 57.54 -3.40
C LYS A 173 13.93 58.55 -2.31
N SER A 174 14.31 59.78 -2.68
CA SER A 174 14.68 60.82 -1.72
C SER A 174 13.48 61.30 -0.90
N THR A 175 12.29 61.38 -1.48
CA THR A 175 11.03 61.69 -0.76
C THR A 175 10.64 60.57 0.22
N ILE A 176 10.81 59.31 -0.18
CA ILE A 176 10.61 58.15 0.71
C ILE A 176 11.61 58.22 1.88
N VAL A 177 12.91 58.20 1.61
CA VAL A 177 13.96 58.13 2.65
C VAL A 177 13.91 59.37 3.56
N GLY A 178 13.64 60.55 3.01
CA GLY A 178 13.52 61.81 3.74
C GLY A 178 12.25 61.97 4.58
N SER A 179 11.25 61.09 4.44
CA SER A 179 10.01 61.18 5.21
C SER A 179 10.29 61.02 6.73
N PRO A 180 9.80 61.93 7.59
CA PRO A 180 10.06 61.90 9.03
C PRO A 180 9.21 60.82 9.74
N PHE A 181 9.74 60.28 10.84
CA PHE A 181 9.00 59.37 11.72
C PHE A 181 8.08 60.16 12.64
N ARG A 182 6.78 59.85 12.67
CA ARG A 182 5.82 60.51 13.57
C ARG A 182 5.72 59.84 14.94
N GLY A 183 5.86 58.51 15.01
CA GLY A 183 5.74 57.74 16.25
C GLY A 183 4.33 57.84 16.86
N GLU A 184 3.29 57.76 16.03
CA GLU A 184 1.91 57.98 16.50
C GLU A 184 1.42 56.84 17.42
N LYS A 185 0.73 57.17 18.51
CA LYS A 185 0.45 56.27 19.65
C LYS A 185 -0.52 55.10 19.39
N ARG A 186 -0.99 54.94 18.15
CA ARG A 186 -1.93 53.91 17.69
C ARG A 186 -1.62 53.58 16.24
N THR A 187 -2.06 52.40 15.81
CA THR A 187 -1.83 51.86 14.48
C THR A 187 -3.19 51.47 13.89
N TYR A 188 -3.72 52.27 12.97
CA TYR A 188 -5.06 52.12 12.40
C TYR A 188 -4.99 51.67 10.93
N THR A 189 -4.54 50.43 10.73
CA THR A 189 -4.15 49.88 9.42
C THR A 189 -5.31 49.77 8.42
N ASN A 190 -6.57 49.79 8.86
CA ASN A 190 -7.71 49.80 7.92
C ASN A 190 -7.92 51.14 7.19
N ILE A 191 -7.48 52.28 7.75
CA ILE A 191 -7.64 53.61 7.16
C ILE A 191 -6.78 53.81 5.90
N PRO A 192 -5.46 53.49 5.88
CA PRO A 192 -4.66 53.59 4.66
C PRO A 192 -5.11 52.60 3.58
N LEU A 193 -5.66 51.43 3.95
CA LEU A 193 -6.26 50.49 3.00
C LEU A 193 -7.54 51.05 2.36
N GLN A 194 -8.40 51.70 3.14
CA GLN A 194 -9.59 52.41 2.62
C GLN A 194 -9.21 53.61 1.74
N ASN A 195 -8.14 54.34 2.09
CA ASN A 195 -7.63 55.44 1.27
C ASN A 195 -6.92 54.97 -0.01
N ALA A 196 -6.33 53.77 0.00
CA ALA A 196 -5.70 53.17 -1.18
C ALA A 196 -6.73 52.83 -2.26
N LEU A 197 -7.88 52.28 -1.89
CA LEU A 197 -8.91 51.82 -2.83
C LEU A 197 -9.24 52.84 -3.95
N PRO A 198 -9.69 54.08 -3.66
CA PRO A 198 -10.03 55.05 -4.71
C PRO A 198 -8.81 55.62 -5.46
N MET A 199 -7.58 55.39 -4.98
CA MET A 199 -6.36 55.76 -5.71
C MET A 199 -5.94 54.71 -6.74
N MET A 200 -6.20 53.43 -6.48
CA MET A 200 -5.94 52.35 -7.44
C MET A 200 -7.09 52.24 -8.44
N THR A 201 -8.35 52.19 -7.97
CA THR A 201 -9.52 51.93 -8.84
C THR A 201 -9.94 53.11 -9.74
N SER A 202 -9.15 54.18 -9.82
CA SER A 202 -9.33 55.27 -10.78
C SER A 202 -8.60 55.04 -12.11
N ASN A 203 -7.89 53.91 -12.24
CA ASN A 203 -7.02 53.59 -13.37
C ASN A 203 -7.77 52.92 -14.55
N PRO A 204 -7.19 52.93 -15.78
CA PRO A 204 -7.71 52.18 -16.92
C PRO A 204 -7.51 50.66 -16.74
N ALA A 205 -8.31 49.86 -17.47
CA ALA A 205 -8.43 48.41 -17.25
C ALA A 205 -7.20 47.55 -17.63
N ASP A 206 -6.16 48.16 -18.19
CA ASP A 206 -4.87 47.58 -18.60
C ASP A 206 -3.72 47.88 -17.61
N THR A 207 -4.02 48.52 -16.48
CA THR A 207 -3.06 48.83 -15.40
C THR A 207 -3.05 47.73 -14.33
N LEU A 208 -1.86 47.32 -13.89
CA LEU A 208 -1.67 46.38 -12.77
C LEU A 208 -1.53 47.13 -11.44
N ASP A 209 -2.58 47.11 -10.62
CA ASP A 209 -2.62 47.78 -9.31
C ASP A 209 -2.03 46.92 -8.17
N ILE A 210 -1.01 47.45 -7.49
CA ILE A 210 -0.29 46.82 -6.37
C ILE A 210 -0.24 47.75 -5.15
N VAL A 211 -0.53 47.21 -3.97
CA VAL A 211 -0.37 47.85 -2.66
C VAL A 211 0.64 47.07 -1.83
N ILE A 212 1.63 47.74 -1.23
CA ILE A 212 2.67 47.10 -0.40
C ILE A 212 2.63 47.70 1.01
N VAL A 213 2.25 46.89 1.99
CA VAL A 213 2.11 47.31 3.40
C VAL A 213 3.32 46.87 4.21
N LEU A 214 3.99 47.82 4.86
CA LEU A 214 5.19 47.61 5.69
C LEU A 214 4.85 48.01 7.14
N THR A 215 4.66 47.05 8.04
CA THR A 215 4.13 47.26 9.41
C THR A 215 4.56 46.13 10.35
N ASP A 216 4.51 46.32 11.68
CA ASP A 216 4.64 45.19 12.63
C ASP A 216 3.38 44.32 12.72
N GLY A 217 2.36 44.62 11.90
CA GLY A 217 1.10 43.89 11.81
C GLY A 217 0.09 44.28 12.89
N LYS A 218 0.51 44.93 13.98
CA LYS A 218 -0.39 45.23 15.10
C LYS A 218 -1.36 46.33 14.70
N SER A 219 -2.62 45.97 14.47
CA SER A 219 -3.68 46.95 14.23
C SER A 219 -4.57 47.14 15.46
N ASN A 220 -4.91 48.39 15.78
CA ASN A 220 -5.93 48.74 16.76
C ASN A 220 -7.36 48.73 16.18
N ASN A 221 -7.54 48.27 14.93
CA ASN A 221 -8.84 48.08 14.29
C ASN A 221 -8.84 46.92 13.28
N ASN A 222 -10.02 46.41 12.93
CA ASN A 222 -10.14 45.28 12.01
C ASN A 222 -9.79 45.70 10.57
N VAL A 223 -8.80 45.02 9.98
CA VAL A 223 -8.32 45.24 8.61
C VAL A 223 -9.14 44.49 7.55
N MET A 224 -9.82 43.39 7.93
CA MET A 224 -10.42 42.42 7.01
C MET A 224 -11.32 43.03 5.93
N SER A 225 -12.24 43.92 6.31
CA SER A 225 -13.17 44.54 5.36
C SER A 225 -12.50 45.53 4.40
N ALA A 226 -11.40 46.16 4.82
CA ALA A 226 -10.63 47.07 3.96
C ALA A 226 -9.73 46.29 2.99
N SER A 227 -9.10 45.19 3.45
CA SER A 227 -8.36 44.26 2.60
C SER A 227 -9.27 43.62 1.54
N GLN A 228 -10.43 43.10 1.96
CA GLN A 228 -11.41 42.49 1.06
C GLN A 228 -11.91 43.46 -0.02
N ALA A 229 -12.14 44.74 0.32
CA ALA A 229 -12.54 45.73 -0.66
C ALA A 229 -11.48 45.95 -1.75
N LEU A 230 -10.19 45.97 -1.40
CA LEU A 230 -9.07 46.01 -2.35
C LEU A 230 -9.01 44.72 -3.20
N HIS A 231 -9.13 43.55 -2.57
CA HIS A 231 -9.09 42.25 -3.27
C HIS A 231 -10.23 42.09 -4.28
N SER A 232 -11.45 42.49 -3.90
CA SER A 232 -12.64 42.46 -4.78
C SER A 232 -12.56 43.47 -5.92
N ALA A 233 -11.80 44.57 -5.74
CA ALA A 233 -11.51 45.52 -6.80
C ALA A 233 -10.34 45.11 -7.72
N GLY A 234 -9.72 43.94 -7.48
CA GLY A 234 -8.63 43.40 -8.30
C GLY A 234 -7.22 43.78 -7.85
N VAL A 235 -7.08 44.64 -6.85
CA VAL A 235 -5.78 45.14 -6.35
C VAL A 235 -5.00 44.03 -5.64
N TYR A 236 -3.72 43.90 -5.97
CA TYR A 236 -2.81 42.94 -5.33
C TYR A 236 -2.18 43.55 -4.08
N THR A 237 -2.35 42.92 -2.92
CA THR A 237 -1.81 43.41 -1.65
C THR A 237 -0.69 42.53 -1.13
N PHE A 238 0.49 43.12 -0.90
CA PHE A 238 1.60 42.49 -0.18
C PHE A 238 1.64 43.02 1.26
N ALA A 239 1.98 42.15 2.21
CA ALA A 239 2.10 42.50 3.62
C ALA A 239 3.43 41.98 4.19
N MET A 240 4.32 42.88 4.60
CA MET A 240 5.64 42.56 5.16
C MET A 240 5.75 42.98 6.62
N GLY A 241 6.17 42.05 7.46
CA GLY A 241 6.45 42.27 8.87
C GLY A 241 7.73 43.10 9.10
N ILE A 242 7.59 44.20 9.84
CA ILE A 242 8.68 45.12 10.18
C ILE A 242 8.93 45.11 11.69
N GLY A 243 10.14 44.72 12.11
CA GLY A 243 10.57 44.70 13.51
C GLY A 243 10.82 43.30 14.07
N ALA A 244 10.72 43.17 15.40
CA ALA A 244 11.03 41.91 16.12
C ALA A 244 9.80 41.20 16.71
N VAL A 245 8.64 41.88 16.81
CA VAL A 245 7.41 41.32 17.37
C VAL A 245 6.29 41.57 16.37
N ILE A 246 5.98 40.57 15.54
CA ILE A 246 5.13 40.71 14.35
C ILE A 246 3.79 39.99 14.56
N ASP A 247 2.68 40.68 14.34
CA ASP A 247 1.34 40.07 14.29
C ASP A 247 1.07 39.53 12.88
N SER A 248 1.35 38.24 12.69
CA SER A 248 1.17 37.59 11.41
C SER A 248 -0.30 37.47 11.00
N ASN A 249 -1.27 37.34 11.93
CA ASN A 249 -2.68 37.16 11.56
C ASN A 249 -3.23 38.38 10.81
N ASN A 250 -2.90 39.58 11.28
CA ASN A 250 -3.26 40.82 10.58
C ASN A 250 -2.52 40.95 9.23
N LEU A 251 -1.23 40.62 9.16
CA LEU A 251 -0.49 40.64 7.88
C LEU A 251 -1.08 39.66 6.85
N GLN A 252 -1.40 38.43 7.25
CA GLN A 252 -2.03 37.42 6.39
C GLN A 252 -3.44 37.87 5.92
N THR A 253 -4.16 38.63 6.76
CA THR A 253 -5.47 39.22 6.40
C THR A 253 -5.33 40.44 5.47
N ILE A 254 -4.17 41.08 5.44
CA ILE A 254 -3.83 42.16 4.49
C ILE A 254 -3.38 41.57 3.15
N ALA A 255 -2.60 40.48 3.17
CA ALA A 255 -2.20 39.74 1.99
C ALA A 255 -3.39 39.07 1.27
N ARG A 256 -3.20 38.73 -0.01
CA ARG A 256 -4.19 37.97 -0.81
C ARG A 256 -4.00 36.46 -0.63
N ASN A 257 -5.10 35.70 -0.57
CA ASN A 257 -5.07 34.23 -0.45
C ASN A 257 -4.93 33.57 -1.86
N PRO A 258 -4.02 32.61 -2.12
CA PRO A 258 -3.20 31.83 -1.18
C PRO A 258 -2.10 32.63 -0.46
N ASN A 259 -2.07 32.45 0.85
CA ASN A 259 -1.24 33.15 1.83
C ASN A 259 0.28 33.11 1.54
N SER A 260 0.79 32.01 0.99
CA SER A 260 2.22 31.76 0.73
C SER A 260 2.90 32.83 -0.13
N ASP A 261 2.16 33.42 -1.07
CA ASP A 261 2.73 34.17 -2.19
C ASP A 261 2.78 35.69 -1.95
N TYR A 262 1.98 36.22 -1.00
CA TYR A 262 1.79 37.66 -0.79
C TYR A 262 2.09 38.15 0.64
N HIS A 263 2.16 37.24 1.62
CA HIS A 263 2.60 37.53 2.98
C HIS A 263 4.12 37.31 3.12
N VAL A 264 4.81 38.22 3.83
CA VAL A 264 6.24 38.14 4.16
C VAL A 264 6.39 38.29 5.68
N ALA A 265 6.65 37.17 6.37
CA ALA A 265 6.51 37.06 7.82
C ALA A 265 7.62 37.76 8.64
N THR A 266 8.68 38.25 7.99
CA THR A 266 9.92 38.73 8.63
C THR A 266 10.50 39.95 7.89
N ASN A 267 11.59 40.52 8.41
CA ASN A 267 12.38 41.56 7.75
C ASN A 267 13.19 41.04 6.53
N ASP A 268 12.60 40.19 5.69
CA ASP A 268 13.23 39.64 4.48
C ASP A 268 12.87 40.45 3.22
N TYR A 269 13.75 41.39 2.87
CA TYR A 269 13.67 42.13 1.61
C TYR A 269 13.70 41.19 0.38
N THR A 270 14.43 40.07 0.45
CA THR A 270 14.64 39.19 -0.70
C THR A 270 13.38 38.39 -1.03
N ASP A 271 12.64 37.94 -0.02
CA ASP A 271 11.34 37.30 -0.23
C ASP A 271 10.31 38.28 -0.80
N LEU A 272 10.20 39.50 -0.25
CA LEU A 272 9.31 40.54 -0.81
C LEU A 272 9.69 40.88 -2.26
N HIS A 273 10.97 41.13 -2.53
CA HIS A 273 11.44 41.46 -3.87
C HIS A 273 11.19 40.32 -4.87
N ARG A 274 11.43 39.07 -4.49
CA ARG A 274 11.14 37.87 -5.28
C ARG A 274 9.65 37.76 -5.60
N LYS A 275 8.78 37.94 -4.61
CA LYS A 275 7.31 37.85 -4.75
C LYS A 275 6.73 38.97 -5.63
N VAL A 276 7.14 40.22 -5.41
CA VAL A 276 6.71 41.36 -6.25
C VAL A 276 7.24 41.24 -7.68
N SER A 277 8.49 40.81 -7.87
CA SER A 277 9.07 40.61 -9.21
C SER A 277 8.39 39.46 -9.98
N LYS A 278 8.04 38.35 -9.29
CA LYS A 278 7.27 37.24 -9.89
C LYS A 278 5.92 37.73 -10.41
N LEU A 279 5.19 38.54 -9.61
CA LEU A 279 3.89 39.08 -10.01
C LEU A 279 3.99 40.00 -11.23
N ILE A 280 4.93 40.96 -11.23
CA ILE A 280 5.03 41.94 -12.32
C ILE A 280 5.53 41.28 -13.60
N ASN A 281 6.57 40.45 -13.55
CA ASN A 281 7.15 39.85 -14.75
C ASN A 281 6.20 38.82 -15.39
N GLY A 282 5.57 37.97 -14.58
CA GLY A 282 4.68 36.88 -15.03
C GLY A 282 3.28 37.31 -15.49
N LEU A 283 2.97 38.62 -15.46
CA LEU A 283 1.73 39.19 -16.02
C LEU A 283 1.97 40.14 -17.21
N CYS A 284 3.23 40.37 -17.59
CA CYS A 284 3.61 41.42 -18.53
C CYS A 284 4.42 40.93 -19.75
N THR A 285 4.54 39.63 -19.98
CA THR A 285 5.43 39.03 -21.00
C THR A 285 4.72 37.94 -21.82
N ASP A 286 5.30 37.56 -22.96
CA ASP A 286 4.94 36.34 -23.73
C ASP A 286 5.44 35.03 -23.04
N ASP A 287 5.40 34.99 -21.71
CA ASP A 287 5.60 33.77 -20.94
C ASP A 287 4.37 32.86 -21.09
N PRO A 288 4.51 31.52 -21.07
CA PRO A 288 3.44 30.60 -21.43
C PRO A 288 2.30 30.55 -20.38
N ILE A 289 1.05 30.58 -20.85
CA ILE A 289 -0.17 30.82 -20.06
C ILE A 289 -1.20 29.71 -20.29
N LEU A 290 -1.84 29.26 -19.21
CA LEU A 290 -2.95 28.30 -19.25
C LEU A 290 -4.31 29.03 -19.22
N TYR A 291 -5.09 28.89 -20.29
CA TYR A 291 -6.46 29.37 -20.39
C TYR A 291 -7.46 28.28 -19.96
N GLY A 292 -8.55 28.67 -19.30
CA GLY A 292 -9.65 27.76 -18.94
C GLY A 292 -10.99 28.18 -19.54
N VAL A 293 -11.71 27.21 -20.12
CA VAL A 293 -13.04 27.34 -20.74
C VAL A 293 -14.03 26.44 -20.00
N ALA A 294 -15.18 26.97 -19.61
CA ALA A 294 -16.25 26.23 -18.94
C ALA A 294 -17.60 26.39 -19.65
N VAL A 295 -18.33 25.29 -19.78
CA VAL A 295 -19.66 25.21 -20.42
C VAL A 295 -20.66 24.64 -19.43
N GLU A 296 -21.82 25.26 -19.31
CA GLU A 296 -22.96 24.76 -18.54
C GLU A 296 -24.20 24.61 -19.43
N VAL A 297 -24.95 23.53 -19.23
CA VAL A 297 -26.18 23.18 -19.94
C VAL A 297 -27.26 22.89 -18.91
N VAL A 298 -28.43 23.53 -19.02
CA VAL A 298 -29.53 23.37 -18.05
C VAL A 298 -30.83 23.01 -18.77
N ASP A 299 -31.62 22.10 -18.19
CA ASP A 299 -32.95 21.72 -18.69
C ASP A 299 -34.10 22.50 -18.01
N VAL A 300 -35.33 22.26 -18.47
CA VAL A 300 -36.54 22.95 -17.99
C VAL A 300 -36.92 22.57 -16.54
N ALA A 301 -36.42 21.43 -16.03
CA ALA A 301 -36.56 21.00 -14.65
C ALA A 301 -35.43 21.51 -13.74
N LEU A 302 -34.54 22.38 -14.26
CA LEU A 302 -33.39 22.97 -13.59
C LEU A 302 -32.26 21.98 -13.23
N ASN A 303 -32.12 20.87 -13.97
CA ASN A 303 -30.97 19.98 -13.81
C ASN A 303 -29.76 20.48 -14.63
N PRO A 304 -28.59 20.74 -14.01
CA PRO A 304 -27.40 21.16 -14.74
C PRO A 304 -26.52 19.99 -15.23
N ARG A 305 -25.86 20.20 -16.36
CA ARG A 305 -24.78 19.39 -16.93
C ARG A 305 -23.63 20.33 -17.32
N GLN A 306 -22.44 20.11 -16.77
CA GLN A 306 -21.29 20.99 -16.97
C GLN A 306 -20.12 20.24 -17.62
N ALA A 307 -19.34 20.96 -18.43
CA ALA A 307 -18.08 20.53 -19.04
C ALA A 307 -17.01 21.63 -18.91
N ARG A 308 -15.73 21.27 -18.99
CA ARG A 308 -14.59 22.19 -18.90
C ARG A 308 -13.44 21.70 -19.76
N ARG A 309 -12.68 22.64 -20.33
CA ARG A 309 -11.47 22.39 -21.13
C ARG A 309 -10.40 23.44 -20.80
N PHE A 310 -9.13 23.15 -21.08
CA PHE A 310 -8.01 24.09 -20.95
C PHE A 310 -7.19 24.13 -22.24
N VAL A 311 -6.53 25.26 -22.50
CA VAL A 311 -5.59 25.43 -23.61
C VAL A 311 -4.31 26.05 -23.06
N LEU A 312 -3.16 25.48 -23.39
CA LEU A 312 -1.86 26.09 -23.07
C LEU A 312 -1.37 26.92 -24.26
N TYR A 313 -1.03 28.18 -24.02
CA TYR A 313 -0.26 29.01 -24.94
C TYR A 313 1.23 28.91 -24.62
N ASP A 314 2.07 28.57 -25.60
CA ASP A 314 3.53 28.63 -25.49
C ASP A 314 4.21 28.90 -26.83
N ALA A 315 4.61 30.15 -27.04
CA ALA A 315 5.34 30.57 -28.24
C ALA A 315 6.85 30.82 -28.00
N SER A 316 7.40 30.54 -26.81
CA SER A 316 8.76 30.99 -26.47
C SER A 316 9.62 30.09 -25.57
N SER A 317 9.11 28.98 -25.03
CA SER A 317 9.89 28.13 -24.13
C SER A 317 10.95 27.27 -24.84
N GLN A 318 12.03 26.92 -24.13
CA GLN A 318 13.13 26.11 -24.65
C GLN A 318 13.69 25.11 -23.62
N MET A 319 13.98 23.89 -24.07
CA MET A 319 14.59 22.83 -23.25
C MET A 319 16.10 22.96 -23.14
N LYS A 320 16.66 22.71 -21.95
CA LYS A 320 18.07 22.94 -21.60
C LYS A 320 18.62 21.84 -20.67
N ILE A 321 19.95 21.70 -20.66
CA ILE A 321 20.70 20.79 -19.79
C ILE A 321 21.43 21.59 -18.69
N HIS A 322 21.33 21.16 -17.44
CA HIS A 322 22.10 21.71 -16.33
C HIS A 322 23.55 21.19 -16.33
N LYS A 323 24.52 22.11 -16.33
CA LYS A 323 25.97 21.81 -16.33
C LYS A 323 26.55 21.31 -14.99
N HIS A 324 25.69 21.06 -13.99
CA HIS A 324 26.10 20.69 -12.63
C HIS A 324 25.55 19.34 -12.14
N TYR A 325 24.69 18.69 -12.93
CA TYR A 325 24.09 17.39 -12.60
C TYR A 325 24.36 16.41 -13.75
N ASP A 326 25.18 15.39 -13.54
CA ASP A 326 25.63 14.47 -14.61
C ASP A 326 24.58 13.40 -14.95
N LEU A 327 24.61 12.90 -16.19
CA LEU A 327 23.96 11.63 -16.55
C LEU A 327 24.89 10.50 -16.09
N ARG A 328 24.48 9.74 -15.07
CA ARG A 328 25.32 8.72 -14.43
C ARG A 328 24.75 7.32 -14.61
N VAL A 329 25.63 6.35 -14.86
CA VAL A 329 25.31 4.92 -14.80
C VAL A 329 25.46 4.50 -13.33
N THR A 330 24.35 4.37 -12.61
CA THR A 330 24.36 4.09 -11.16
C THR A 330 24.56 2.61 -10.83
N SER A 331 24.42 1.71 -11.81
CA SER A 331 24.85 0.30 -11.69
C SER A 331 26.34 0.08 -11.99
N ALA A 332 27.06 1.10 -12.44
CA ALA A 332 28.50 1.04 -12.66
C ALA A 332 29.28 1.49 -11.41
N SER A 333 30.48 0.93 -11.24
CA SER A 333 31.31 1.11 -10.05
C SER A 333 31.89 2.52 -9.97
N ALA A 334 31.67 3.20 -8.85
CA ALA A 334 32.31 4.49 -8.58
C ALA A 334 33.85 4.40 -8.56
N LYS A 335 34.42 3.22 -8.26
CA LYS A 335 35.89 2.96 -8.30
C LYS A 335 36.46 3.08 -9.72
N THR A 336 35.64 2.81 -10.74
CA THR A 336 36.01 2.88 -12.16
C THR A 336 35.46 4.13 -12.84
N ASN A 337 35.10 5.16 -12.06
CA ASN A 337 34.44 6.39 -12.53
C ASN A 337 33.16 6.10 -13.35
N PHE A 338 32.37 5.10 -12.92
CA PHE A 338 31.13 4.66 -13.55
C PHE A 338 31.30 4.09 -14.98
N LEU A 339 32.52 3.64 -15.35
CA LEU A 339 32.80 3.04 -16.66
C LEU A 339 32.51 1.53 -16.71
N TRP A 340 32.67 0.82 -15.58
CA TRP A 340 32.51 -0.64 -15.50
C TRP A 340 31.42 -1.03 -14.50
N GLN A 341 30.44 -1.83 -14.94
CA GLN A 341 29.47 -2.50 -14.09
C GLN A 341 29.97 -3.91 -13.73
N THR A 342 30.09 -4.15 -12.43
CA THR A 342 30.72 -5.35 -11.83
C THR A 342 29.73 -6.40 -11.34
N GLU A 343 28.43 -6.19 -11.55
CA GLU A 343 27.36 -7.06 -11.06
C GLU A 343 26.36 -7.33 -12.19
N HIS A 344 26.11 -8.61 -12.49
CA HIS A 344 24.99 -9.02 -13.34
C HIS A 344 23.67 -8.65 -12.66
N GLY A 345 22.78 -7.96 -13.38
CA GLY A 345 21.50 -7.52 -12.81
C GLY A 345 20.83 -6.44 -13.65
N SER A 346 20.30 -5.42 -12.98
CA SER A 346 19.69 -4.27 -13.66
C SER A 346 20.73 -3.29 -14.17
N LEU A 347 20.46 -2.72 -15.34
CA LEU A 347 21.18 -1.55 -15.85
C LEU A 347 20.50 -0.30 -15.27
N CYS A 348 21.20 0.43 -14.39
CA CYS A 348 20.65 1.56 -13.66
C CYS A 348 21.29 2.89 -14.07
N TYR A 349 20.46 3.92 -14.20
CA TYR A 349 20.85 5.25 -14.66
C TYR A 349 20.13 6.33 -13.85
N ASN A 350 20.78 7.48 -13.68
CA ASN A 350 20.24 8.64 -12.99
C ASN A 350 20.58 9.93 -13.76
N TRP A 351 19.63 10.86 -13.81
CA TRP A 351 19.75 12.17 -14.44
C TRP A 351 19.06 13.27 -13.62
N THR A 352 19.03 13.14 -12.29
CA THR A 352 18.25 14.00 -11.40
C THR A 352 18.65 15.48 -11.50
N ASN A 353 17.68 16.34 -11.78
CA ASN A 353 17.80 17.77 -12.13
C ASN A 353 18.64 18.06 -13.39
N ARG A 354 18.89 17.10 -14.29
CA ARG A 354 19.73 17.34 -15.47
C ARG A 354 19.01 18.08 -16.59
N TYR A 355 17.70 17.92 -16.74
CA TYR A 355 16.89 18.49 -17.82
C TYR A 355 15.82 19.44 -17.27
N TYR A 356 15.62 20.56 -17.96
CA TYR A 356 14.58 21.54 -17.63
C TYR A 356 14.06 22.27 -18.86
N ASN A 357 12.84 22.78 -18.79
CA ASN A 357 12.32 23.81 -19.69
C ASN A 357 12.48 25.18 -19.01
N ASP A 358 13.07 26.15 -19.73
CA ASP A 358 13.56 27.39 -19.14
C ASP A 358 12.48 28.41 -18.74
N LYS A 359 11.24 28.23 -19.21
CA LYS A 359 10.06 28.99 -18.76
C LYS A 359 9.30 28.25 -17.67
N PHE A 360 8.95 26.99 -17.92
CA PHE A 360 8.08 26.22 -17.03
C PHE A 360 8.70 25.96 -15.65
N VAL A 361 10.04 25.86 -15.54
CA VAL A 361 10.77 25.67 -14.26
C VAL A 361 10.52 26.78 -13.23
N HIS A 362 10.10 27.97 -13.64
CA HIS A 362 9.86 29.11 -12.73
C HIS A 362 8.38 29.43 -12.47
N TYR A 363 7.50 29.08 -13.41
CA TYR A 363 6.07 29.41 -13.32
C TYR A 363 5.16 28.22 -13.03
N ASN A 364 5.58 26.99 -13.37
CA ASN A 364 4.82 25.75 -13.26
C ASN A 364 3.30 25.91 -13.58
N PRO A 365 2.92 26.35 -14.80
CA PRO A 365 1.51 26.51 -15.18
C PRO A 365 0.76 25.17 -15.28
N LEU A 366 1.49 24.06 -15.14
CA LEU A 366 0.99 22.68 -15.14
C LEU A 366 0.53 22.23 -13.74
N SER A 367 0.53 23.12 -12.74
CA SER A 367 0.16 22.83 -11.34
C SER A 367 -1.32 22.45 -11.15
N PRO A 368 -1.69 21.76 -10.05
CA PRO A 368 -3.09 21.58 -9.67
C PRO A 368 -3.81 22.91 -9.49
N ILE A 369 -5.08 22.98 -9.94
CA ILE A 369 -5.86 24.21 -9.85
C ILE A 369 -6.50 24.36 -8.46
N ASP A 370 -6.24 25.51 -7.85
CA ASP A 370 -6.65 25.89 -6.49
C ASP A 370 -8.18 25.78 -6.30
N ALA A 371 -8.65 24.87 -5.43
CA ALA A 371 -10.07 24.50 -5.31
C ALA A 371 -11.01 25.60 -4.78
N GLY A 372 -10.48 26.74 -4.35
CA GLY A 372 -11.13 27.69 -3.44
C GLY A 372 -12.20 28.63 -3.99
N VAL A 373 -12.86 28.35 -5.12
CA VAL A 373 -13.85 29.29 -5.73
C VAL A 373 -15.18 28.66 -6.18
N HIS A 374 -15.21 27.43 -6.71
CA HIS A 374 -16.42 26.90 -7.37
C HIS A 374 -16.72 25.41 -7.06
N ASN A 375 -17.31 25.15 -5.90
CA ASN A 375 -17.79 23.82 -5.45
C ASN A 375 -19.00 23.25 -6.23
N HIS A 376 -19.20 23.61 -7.50
CA HIS A 376 -20.31 23.12 -8.33
C HIS A 376 -19.86 22.39 -9.61
N PHE A 377 -18.61 22.57 -10.05
CA PHE A 377 -18.02 21.84 -11.17
C PHE A 377 -17.73 20.38 -10.79
N THR A 378 -18.78 19.55 -10.84
CA THR A 378 -18.75 18.10 -10.56
C THR A 378 -18.60 17.25 -11.82
N GLY A 379 -18.52 17.88 -12.99
CA GLY A 379 -18.41 17.22 -14.29
C GLY A 379 -17.01 16.67 -14.58
N VAL A 380 -16.84 15.35 -14.47
CA VAL A 380 -15.65 14.63 -14.94
C VAL A 380 -15.80 14.37 -16.45
N TYR A 381 -15.19 15.22 -17.29
CA TYR A 381 -15.22 15.05 -18.75
C TYR A 381 -14.01 15.66 -19.51
N GLU A 382 -12.83 15.14 -19.20
CA GLU A 382 -11.64 15.05 -20.08
C GLU A 382 -11.53 13.56 -20.47
N GLN A 383 -11.34 13.17 -21.75
CA GLN A 383 -11.20 11.73 -22.04
C GLN A 383 -10.56 11.20 -23.35
N THR A 384 -10.21 11.97 -24.39
CA THR A 384 -9.85 11.35 -25.71
C THR A 384 -8.64 11.86 -26.49
N THR A 385 -8.05 13.01 -26.16
CA THR A 385 -6.95 13.65 -26.91
C THR A 385 -5.84 14.03 -25.94
N GLY A 386 -5.87 15.25 -25.40
CA GLY A 386 -5.58 15.54 -24.01
C GLY A 386 -4.14 15.90 -23.68
N LYS A 387 -3.99 16.82 -22.72
CA LYS A 387 -2.86 16.83 -21.76
C LYS A 387 -3.05 17.65 -20.47
N PHE A 388 -4.27 17.97 -20.03
CA PHE A 388 -4.53 18.86 -18.88
C PHE A 388 -5.66 18.42 -17.92
N PRO A 389 -5.36 17.49 -17.00
CA PRO A 389 -6.29 17.12 -15.93
C PRO A 389 -6.42 18.24 -14.89
N VAL A 390 -7.57 18.30 -14.22
CA VAL A 390 -7.87 19.32 -13.17
C VAL A 390 -6.88 19.25 -11.98
N THR A 391 -6.24 18.09 -11.78
CA THR A 391 -5.17 17.86 -10.79
C THR A 391 -3.81 18.43 -11.21
N GLY A 392 -3.68 19.06 -12.38
CA GLY A 392 -2.41 19.48 -12.95
C GLY A 392 -1.67 18.32 -13.62
N THR A 393 -0.87 18.67 -14.64
CA THR A 393 -0.06 17.70 -15.39
C THR A 393 1.24 17.46 -14.65
N ALA A 394 1.46 16.21 -14.24
CA ALA A 394 2.70 15.79 -13.61
C ALA A 394 3.90 16.22 -14.47
N ASN A 395 4.83 16.95 -13.87
CA ASN A 395 6.03 17.44 -14.54
C ASN A 395 7.19 17.56 -13.53
N ILE A 396 8.42 17.58 -14.04
CA ILE A 396 9.60 17.93 -13.26
C ILE A 396 10.42 18.95 -14.05
N HIS A 397 10.63 20.14 -13.47
CA HIS A 397 11.26 21.29 -14.13
C HIS A 397 10.67 21.64 -15.51
N GLY A 398 9.38 21.37 -15.73
CA GLY A 398 8.70 21.56 -17.03
C GLY A 398 8.86 20.42 -18.05
N ILE A 399 9.58 19.36 -17.73
CA ILE A 399 9.62 18.10 -18.48
C ILE A 399 8.34 17.31 -18.16
N THR A 400 7.67 16.71 -19.16
CA THR A 400 6.45 15.89 -18.96
C THR A 400 6.65 14.41 -19.25
N SER A 401 7.74 14.04 -19.94
CA SER A 401 8.13 12.64 -20.13
C SER A 401 9.62 12.49 -20.37
N PHE A 402 10.13 11.32 -19.99
CA PHE A 402 11.44 10.82 -20.43
C PHE A 402 11.21 9.59 -21.30
N HIS A 403 11.98 9.49 -22.39
CA HIS A 403 12.05 8.33 -23.27
C HIS A 403 13.50 7.86 -23.34
N TYR A 404 13.78 6.58 -23.18
CA TYR A 404 15.14 6.06 -23.10
C TYR A 404 15.34 4.83 -24.00
N THR A 405 16.55 4.69 -24.52
CA THR A 405 16.99 3.55 -25.33
C THR A 405 18.20 2.89 -24.68
N ILE A 406 18.21 1.57 -24.54
CA ILE A 406 19.38 0.79 -24.14
C ILE A 406 19.82 -0.05 -25.35
N GLN A 407 21.07 0.12 -25.78
CA GLN A 407 21.69 -0.67 -26.84
C GLN A 407 22.95 -1.38 -26.34
N LYS A 408 23.14 -2.63 -26.76
CA LYS A 408 24.33 -3.44 -26.53
C LYS A 408 25.16 -3.52 -27.81
N ASP A 409 26.47 -3.32 -27.66
CA ASP A 409 27.49 -3.33 -28.70
C ASP A 409 27.17 -2.45 -29.92
N LEU A 410 26.40 -1.38 -29.69
CA LEU A 410 25.84 -0.44 -30.68
C LEU A 410 24.92 -1.07 -31.75
N VAL A 411 24.53 -2.34 -31.60
CA VAL A 411 23.73 -3.10 -32.58
C VAL A 411 22.44 -3.64 -31.98
N ASP A 412 22.51 -4.34 -30.85
CA ASP A 412 21.36 -5.01 -30.23
C ASP A 412 20.55 -4.01 -29.39
N MET A 413 19.30 -3.75 -29.76
CA MET A 413 18.38 -2.91 -28.97
C MET A 413 17.72 -3.74 -27.86
N ILE A 414 17.98 -3.37 -26.59
CA ILE A 414 17.47 -4.08 -25.41
C ILE A 414 16.17 -3.43 -24.90
N SER A 415 16.10 -2.09 -24.92
CA SER A 415 14.91 -1.33 -24.53
C SER A 415 14.81 -0.06 -25.37
N ASP A 416 13.59 0.35 -25.67
CA ASP A 416 13.22 1.57 -26.40
C ASP A 416 11.81 1.97 -25.91
N GLN A 417 11.75 2.74 -24.82
CA GLN A 417 10.52 2.92 -24.03
C GLN A 417 10.43 4.30 -23.35
N LEU A 418 9.20 4.71 -23.03
CA LEU A 418 8.94 5.78 -22.06
C LEU A 418 9.30 5.30 -20.63
N THR A 419 9.81 6.20 -19.79
CA THR A 419 10.09 5.91 -18.37
C THR A 419 8.77 5.65 -17.62
N PRO A 420 8.57 4.44 -17.03
CA PRO A 420 7.26 4.03 -16.51
C PRO A 420 6.82 4.77 -15.25
N ASN A 421 7.78 5.22 -14.43
CA ASN A 421 7.53 5.85 -13.12
C ASN A 421 7.67 7.38 -13.15
N PHE A 422 7.28 8.05 -14.24
CA PHE A 422 7.37 9.52 -14.29
C PHE A 422 6.64 10.16 -13.08
N PRO A 423 7.26 11.09 -12.30
CA PRO A 423 8.41 11.94 -12.62
C PRO A 423 9.80 11.45 -12.18
N GLU A 424 10.01 10.16 -11.88
CA GLU A 424 11.32 9.65 -11.45
C GLU A 424 12.44 9.92 -12.48
N GLU A 425 13.45 10.70 -12.08
CA GLU A 425 14.64 11.03 -12.89
C GLU A 425 15.74 9.95 -12.80
N ASN A 426 15.32 8.69 -12.72
CA ASN A 426 16.18 7.52 -12.69
C ASN A 426 15.42 6.30 -13.22
N ILE A 427 16.15 5.26 -13.64
CA ILE A 427 15.56 3.96 -14.01
C ILE A 427 16.56 2.84 -13.72
N CYS A 428 16.05 1.68 -13.30
CA CYS A 428 16.77 0.42 -13.28
C CYS A 428 16.01 -0.58 -14.16
N VAL A 429 16.65 -1.05 -15.23
CA VAL A 429 16.04 -2.01 -16.17
C VAL A 429 16.66 -3.39 -15.96
N PRO A 430 15.90 -4.40 -15.48
CA PRO A 430 16.38 -5.78 -15.43
C PRO A 430 16.49 -6.32 -16.86
N VAL A 431 17.66 -6.87 -17.21
CA VAL A 431 17.97 -7.34 -18.56
C VAL A 431 18.47 -8.78 -18.56
N SER A 432 18.25 -9.48 -19.68
CA SER A 432 18.78 -10.81 -19.96
C SER A 432 19.50 -10.81 -21.32
N GLY A 433 20.50 -11.68 -21.50
CA GLY A 433 21.34 -11.67 -22.72
C GLY A 433 22.33 -10.50 -22.80
N VAL A 434 22.63 -9.89 -21.66
CA VAL A 434 23.79 -9.03 -21.43
C VAL A 434 24.79 -9.85 -20.62
N ASN A 435 26.00 -10.00 -21.17
CA ASN A 435 27.09 -10.81 -20.63
C ASN A 435 28.30 -9.90 -20.35
N ASP A 436 29.34 -10.45 -19.72
CA ASP A 436 30.60 -9.75 -19.58
C ASP A 436 31.27 -9.51 -20.95
N GLY A 437 32.08 -8.45 -21.04
CA GLY A 437 32.68 -7.94 -22.27
C GLY A 437 31.75 -7.09 -23.14
N ASN A 438 30.43 -7.11 -22.90
CA ASN A 438 29.49 -6.26 -23.65
C ASN A 438 29.64 -4.78 -23.31
N THR A 439 29.46 -3.93 -24.32
CA THR A 439 29.41 -2.47 -24.22
C THR A 439 27.96 -1.99 -24.25
N ILE A 440 27.53 -1.25 -23.24
CA ILE A 440 26.16 -0.75 -23.13
C ILE A 440 26.12 0.75 -23.37
N THR A 441 25.33 1.16 -24.36
CA THR A 441 25.00 2.56 -24.67
C THR A 441 23.58 2.86 -24.21
N PHE A 442 23.45 3.73 -23.21
CA PHE A 442 22.18 4.33 -22.82
C PHE A 442 22.00 5.65 -23.57
N ARG A 443 20.82 5.91 -24.10
CA ARG A 443 20.41 7.24 -24.54
C ARG A 443 19.12 7.63 -23.85
N ILE A 444 18.99 8.91 -23.54
CA ILE A 444 17.77 9.49 -22.98
C ILE A 444 17.34 10.70 -23.81
N SER A 445 16.03 10.87 -23.88
CA SER A 445 15.32 11.89 -24.62
C SER A 445 14.24 12.47 -23.72
N ALA A 446 14.48 13.65 -23.15
CA ALA A 446 13.51 14.36 -22.33
C ALA A 446 12.58 15.18 -23.24
N ASN A 447 11.29 15.27 -22.89
CA ASN A 447 10.28 16.00 -23.65
C ASN A 447 9.42 16.90 -22.74
N ASP A 448 9.11 18.12 -23.19
CA ASP A 448 8.19 19.02 -22.48
C ASP A 448 6.71 18.72 -22.84
N ILE A 449 5.79 19.64 -22.50
CA ILE A 449 4.35 19.47 -22.76
C ILE A 449 4.03 19.58 -24.25
N ILE A 450 4.65 20.53 -24.95
CA ILE A 450 4.45 20.88 -26.38
C ILE A 450 5.11 19.85 -27.32
N GLY A 451 6.12 19.11 -26.82
CA GLY A 451 6.81 18.08 -27.60
C GLY A 451 8.18 18.50 -28.12
N HIS A 452 8.75 19.59 -27.61
CA HIS A 452 10.19 19.81 -27.77
C HIS A 452 10.96 18.64 -27.13
N GLN A 453 12.18 18.42 -27.59
CA GLN A 453 12.93 17.21 -27.24
C GLN A 453 14.44 17.50 -27.14
N ILE A 454 15.07 17.10 -26.04
CA ILE A 454 16.54 17.15 -25.87
C ILE A 454 17.09 15.74 -25.62
N LYS A 455 18.24 15.43 -26.23
CA LYS A 455 18.83 14.07 -26.26
C LYS A 455 20.26 14.04 -25.76
N GLU A 456 20.60 12.96 -25.04
CA GLU A 456 21.96 12.66 -24.59
C GLU A 456 22.22 11.15 -24.54
N SER A 457 23.48 10.74 -24.44
CA SER A 457 23.88 9.35 -24.28
C SER A 457 25.12 9.16 -23.39
N VAL A 458 25.18 8.05 -22.66
CA VAL A 458 26.33 7.59 -21.87
C VAL A 458 26.66 6.14 -22.23
N VAL A 459 27.93 5.76 -22.12
CA VAL A 459 28.45 4.42 -22.44
C VAL A 459 29.18 3.86 -21.23
N HIS A 460 28.97 2.57 -20.95
CA HIS A 460 29.72 1.79 -19.97
C HIS A 460 29.92 0.35 -20.47
N HIS A 461 30.71 -0.44 -19.77
CA HIS A 461 31.02 -1.82 -20.12
C HIS A 461 30.66 -2.76 -18.96
N ILE A 462 30.33 -4.00 -19.29
CA ILE A 462 29.99 -5.05 -18.32
C ILE A 462 31.21 -5.95 -18.12
N ASP A 463 31.62 -6.12 -16.87
CA ASP A 463 32.60 -7.13 -16.46
C ASP A 463 32.38 -7.45 -14.99
N SER A 464 31.56 -8.47 -14.75
CA SER A 464 31.27 -9.05 -13.44
C SER A 464 32.16 -10.23 -13.10
N SER A 465 32.88 -10.79 -14.08
CA SER A 465 33.92 -11.79 -13.87
C SER A 465 35.10 -11.16 -13.11
N PRO A 466 35.52 -11.71 -11.96
CA PRO A 466 36.84 -11.39 -11.42
C PRO A 466 37.91 -12.15 -12.24
N PRO A 467 39.16 -11.64 -12.30
CA PRO A 467 40.19 -12.18 -13.19
C PRO A 467 40.48 -13.66 -12.92
N GLU A 468 40.54 -14.52 -13.95
CA GLU A 468 40.83 -15.95 -13.77
C GLU A 468 42.29 -16.14 -13.33
N ILE A 469 42.48 -16.74 -12.16
CA ILE A 469 43.73 -17.41 -11.79
C ILE A 469 43.53 -18.90 -12.04
N SER A 470 44.40 -19.53 -12.82
CA SER A 470 44.31 -20.97 -13.04
C SER A 470 45.66 -21.64 -13.27
N ASN A 471 45.68 -22.96 -13.12
CA ASN A 471 46.91 -23.76 -13.16
C ASN A 471 47.96 -23.29 -12.14
N ALA A 472 47.53 -22.87 -10.95
CA ALA A 472 48.42 -22.67 -9.81
C ALA A 472 48.93 -24.05 -9.33
N TRP A 473 50.19 -24.36 -9.62
CA TRP A 473 50.83 -25.61 -9.20
C TRP A 473 52.20 -25.34 -8.59
N LEU A 474 52.46 -25.97 -7.44
CA LEU A 474 53.82 -26.16 -6.96
C LEU A 474 54.53 -27.16 -7.87
N ILE A 475 55.72 -26.80 -8.35
CA ILE A 475 56.53 -27.66 -9.22
C ILE A 475 57.76 -28.11 -8.44
N ARG A 476 57.86 -29.42 -8.23
CA ARG A 476 58.98 -30.12 -7.60
C ARG A 476 59.51 -31.14 -8.58
N ASP A 477 60.83 -31.21 -8.78
CA ASP A 477 61.55 -32.25 -9.53
C ASP A 477 61.04 -32.57 -10.97
N GLY A 478 60.11 -31.75 -11.51
CA GLY A 478 59.43 -31.95 -12.80
C GLY A 478 57.98 -32.43 -12.70
N THR A 479 57.51 -32.86 -11.52
CA THR A 479 56.12 -33.25 -11.22
C THR A 479 55.29 -32.08 -10.68
N ARG A 480 53.96 -32.26 -10.67
CA ARG A 480 52.98 -31.36 -10.03
C ARG A 480 52.35 -32.11 -8.86
N GLU A 481 52.44 -31.53 -7.67
CA GLU A 481 51.95 -32.11 -6.42
C GLU A 481 51.17 -31.05 -5.63
N ILE A 482 50.12 -31.46 -4.91
CA ILE A 482 49.25 -30.56 -4.13
C ILE A 482 49.63 -30.58 -2.64
N PHE A 483 50.02 -31.74 -2.11
CA PHE A 483 50.32 -31.94 -0.69
C PHE A 483 51.82 -32.22 -0.47
N VAL A 484 52.43 -31.46 0.44
CA VAL A 484 53.87 -31.53 0.74
C VAL A 484 54.14 -32.52 1.88
N HIS A 485 53.77 -33.79 1.66
CA HIS A 485 54.14 -34.85 2.60
C HIS A 485 55.67 -35.01 2.62
N ASN A 486 56.28 -34.91 3.80
CA ASN A 486 57.70 -35.18 4.07
C ASN A 486 58.74 -34.18 3.48
N MET A 487 58.49 -32.85 3.55
CA MET A 487 59.51 -31.80 3.27
C MET A 487 59.27 -30.53 4.12
N LYS A 488 60.32 -29.72 4.37
CA LYS A 488 60.27 -28.54 5.27
C LYS A 488 60.85 -27.21 4.74
N ASP A 489 61.48 -27.16 3.56
CA ASP A 489 62.03 -25.90 3.00
C ASP A 489 61.02 -25.27 2.02
N LEU A 490 60.56 -24.06 2.34
CA LEU A 490 59.59 -23.30 1.56
C LEU A 490 60.24 -22.52 0.40
N SER A 491 61.52 -22.17 0.52
CA SER A 491 62.24 -21.34 -0.46
C SER A 491 62.65 -22.09 -1.73
N ALA A 492 62.80 -23.41 -1.62
CA ALA A 492 63.05 -24.31 -2.76
C ALA A 492 61.85 -24.41 -3.72
N MET A 493 60.65 -24.00 -3.28
CA MET A 493 59.40 -24.12 -4.04
C MET A 493 59.29 -23.09 -5.16
N LYS A 494 58.64 -23.47 -6.26
CA LYS A 494 58.26 -22.58 -7.37
C LYS A 494 56.78 -22.75 -7.69
N LEU A 495 56.06 -21.64 -7.67
CA LEU A 495 54.64 -21.59 -8.03
C LEU A 495 54.52 -21.01 -9.44
N GLN A 496 54.11 -21.84 -10.38
CA GLN A 496 53.69 -21.38 -11.71
C GLN A 496 52.16 -21.28 -11.73
N PHE A 497 51.65 -20.23 -12.38
CA PHE A 497 50.23 -20.00 -12.55
C PHE A 497 49.96 -19.20 -13.82
N LYS A 498 48.69 -19.19 -14.23
CA LYS A 498 48.15 -18.23 -15.19
C LYS A 498 47.29 -17.22 -14.46
N ALA A 499 47.30 -15.98 -14.93
CA ALA A 499 46.35 -14.96 -14.55
C ALA A 499 45.91 -14.19 -15.81
N PHE A 500 44.62 -14.02 -16.03
CA PHE A 500 44.09 -13.28 -17.17
C PHE A 500 42.64 -12.83 -16.95
N ASP A 501 42.18 -11.89 -17.76
CA ASP A 501 40.82 -11.37 -17.73
C ASP A 501 40.38 -11.04 -19.16
N VAL A 502 39.39 -11.76 -19.70
CA VAL A 502 39.02 -11.65 -21.12
C VAL A 502 38.05 -10.51 -21.43
N HIS A 503 37.72 -9.66 -20.45
CA HIS A 503 36.71 -8.60 -20.61
C HIS A 503 37.30 -7.20 -20.43
N SER A 504 37.89 -6.91 -19.26
CA SER A 504 38.51 -5.63 -18.93
C SER A 504 40.05 -5.68 -18.89
N GLY A 505 40.65 -6.85 -18.68
CA GLY A 505 42.11 -7.03 -18.62
C GLY A 505 42.72 -6.74 -17.23
N LEU A 506 43.95 -7.20 -16.99
CA LEU A 506 44.59 -7.06 -15.68
C LEU A 506 45.17 -5.65 -15.45
N VAL A 507 45.09 -5.21 -14.20
CA VAL A 507 45.73 -4.00 -13.64
C VAL A 507 46.93 -4.35 -12.77
N SER A 508 46.85 -5.40 -11.95
CA SER A 508 47.97 -5.81 -11.08
C SER A 508 47.93 -7.27 -10.64
N VAL A 509 49.09 -7.80 -10.26
CA VAL A 509 49.29 -9.14 -9.70
C VAL A 509 50.19 -9.02 -8.45
N HIS A 510 49.70 -9.44 -7.30
CA HIS A 510 50.37 -9.41 -6.00
C HIS A 510 50.44 -10.80 -5.39
N TRP A 511 51.38 -11.01 -4.46
CA TRP A 511 51.52 -12.28 -3.75
C TRP A 511 51.98 -12.09 -2.30
N SER A 512 51.61 -13.04 -1.43
CA SER A 512 52.18 -13.20 -0.09
C SER A 512 52.25 -14.67 0.33
N ILE A 513 53.02 -14.97 1.38
CA ILE A 513 53.05 -16.27 2.05
C ILE A 513 53.07 -16.09 3.57
N ARG A 514 52.27 -16.87 4.29
CA ARG A 514 52.11 -16.82 5.75
C ARG A 514 51.87 -18.20 6.38
N ASN A 515 52.08 -18.31 7.69
CA ASN A 515 51.53 -19.40 8.51
C ASN A 515 50.00 -19.22 8.65
N GLU A 516 49.22 -20.30 8.58
CA GLU A 516 47.75 -20.24 8.72
C GLU A 516 47.33 -19.90 10.17
N ASP A 517 48.05 -20.45 11.16
CA ASP A 517 47.60 -20.44 12.57
C ASP A 517 47.79 -19.10 13.29
N ASP A 518 48.82 -18.33 12.91
CA ASP A 518 49.16 -17.04 13.54
C ASP A 518 49.20 -15.86 12.54
N ASN A 519 48.97 -16.12 11.24
CA ASN A 519 49.07 -15.17 10.14
C ASN A 519 50.41 -14.41 10.04
N THR A 520 51.49 -14.92 10.64
CA THR A 520 52.83 -14.34 10.46
C THR A 520 53.23 -14.42 8.99
N VAL A 521 53.60 -13.27 8.41
CA VAL A 521 53.94 -13.15 6.98
C VAL A 521 55.43 -13.45 6.78
N PHE A 522 55.73 -14.49 6.02
CA PHE A 522 57.08 -14.94 5.71
C PHE A 522 57.67 -14.13 4.54
N GLY A 523 56.83 -13.67 3.61
CA GLY A 523 57.21 -12.76 2.52
C GLY A 523 56.03 -12.28 1.65
N ASN A 524 56.25 -11.24 0.84
CA ASN A 524 55.28 -10.71 -0.13
C ASN A 524 55.96 -10.00 -1.32
N GLY A 525 55.17 -9.61 -2.33
CA GLY A 525 55.63 -8.82 -3.47
C GLY A 525 54.58 -8.61 -4.56
N ALA A 526 55.03 -8.10 -5.71
CA ALA A 526 54.20 -7.85 -6.90
C ALA A 526 54.88 -8.41 -8.17
N LEU A 527 54.07 -8.74 -9.18
CA LEU A 527 54.51 -9.15 -10.51
C LEU A 527 53.96 -8.16 -11.55
N GLY A 528 54.76 -7.85 -12.57
CA GLY A 528 54.36 -6.90 -13.62
C GLY A 528 53.33 -7.48 -14.58
N VAL A 529 52.26 -6.73 -14.86
CA VAL A 529 51.38 -6.95 -16.00
C VAL A 529 52.02 -6.30 -17.24
N TYR A 530 52.02 -7.01 -18.37
CA TYR A 530 52.68 -6.56 -19.60
C TYR A 530 51.72 -6.57 -20.79
N SER A 531 51.40 -5.38 -21.30
CA SER A 531 50.61 -5.18 -22.53
C SER A 531 51.43 -5.39 -23.80
N ILE A 532 50.79 -5.88 -24.86
CA ILE A 532 51.36 -6.12 -26.19
C ILE A 532 50.35 -5.72 -27.29
N ALA A 533 50.84 -5.21 -28.41
CA ALA A 533 49.98 -4.66 -29.48
C ALA A 533 49.15 -5.71 -30.25
N ASN A 534 49.52 -7.00 -30.20
CA ASN A 534 48.79 -8.12 -30.79
C ASN A 534 49.23 -9.43 -30.14
N CYS A 535 48.30 -10.33 -29.83
CA CYS A 535 48.65 -11.68 -29.38
C CYS A 535 48.89 -12.62 -30.59
N ALA A 536 50.14 -13.06 -30.77
CA ALA A 536 50.48 -14.11 -31.73
C ALA A 536 50.06 -15.49 -31.21
N ILE A 537 49.98 -16.50 -32.10
CA ILE A 537 49.45 -17.87 -31.85
C ILE A 537 50.21 -18.65 -30.74
N SER A 538 51.29 -18.09 -30.18
CA SER A 538 51.94 -18.54 -28.95
C SER A 538 51.01 -18.51 -27.73
N LYS A 539 50.89 -19.63 -27.00
CA LYS A 539 49.93 -19.88 -25.90
C LYS A 539 50.20 -19.11 -24.58
N HIS A 540 50.68 -17.88 -24.65
CA HIS A 540 51.21 -17.11 -23.50
C HIS A 540 50.62 -15.69 -23.37
N CYS A 541 49.71 -15.32 -24.27
CA CYS A 541 48.99 -14.05 -24.24
C CYS A 541 47.50 -14.25 -24.50
N TYR A 542 46.72 -13.20 -24.23
CA TYR A 542 45.30 -13.09 -24.54
C TYR A 542 44.99 -11.63 -24.91
N CYS A 543 43.77 -11.35 -25.38
CA CYS A 543 43.26 -9.99 -25.57
C CYS A 543 41.92 -9.84 -24.82
N PRO A 544 41.75 -8.80 -23.98
CA PRO A 544 40.47 -8.49 -23.36
C PRO A 544 39.49 -7.95 -24.42
N SER A 545 38.20 -8.04 -24.12
CA SER A 545 37.13 -7.52 -24.99
C SER A 545 37.22 -5.99 -25.15
N ILE A 546 37.65 -5.28 -24.10
CA ILE A 546 37.93 -3.84 -24.11
C ILE A 546 39.35 -3.60 -23.55
N GLY A 547 40.33 -3.29 -24.40
CA GLY A 547 41.69 -2.95 -23.98
C GLY A 547 42.79 -3.38 -24.96
N GLU A 548 44.04 -3.36 -24.49
CA GLU A 548 45.19 -3.95 -25.20
C GLU A 548 45.41 -5.42 -24.77
N CYS A 549 46.02 -6.22 -25.65
CA CYS A 549 46.36 -7.60 -25.34
C CYS A 549 47.44 -7.70 -24.24
N GLN A 550 47.44 -8.76 -23.43
CA GLN A 550 48.34 -8.91 -22.27
C GLN A 550 48.94 -10.33 -22.19
N LEU A 551 50.04 -10.48 -21.43
CA LEU A 551 50.63 -11.78 -21.09
C LEU A 551 49.87 -12.48 -19.96
N MET A 552 49.62 -13.79 -20.09
CA MET A 552 48.88 -14.59 -19.08
C MET A 552 49.74 -15.46 -18.17
N ASN A 553 51.02 -15.71 -18.52
CA ASN A 553 51.85 -16.69 -17.84
C ASN A 553 52.73 -16.04 -16.77
N TYR A 554 52.57 -16.45 -15.51
CA TYR A 554 53.33 -15.94 -14.37
C TYR A 554 54.17 -17.06 -13.71
N THR A 555 55.24 -16.67 -13.03
CA THR A 555 56.11 -17.59 -12.28
C THR A 555 56.64 -16.88 -11.06
N LEU A 556 56.18 -17.31 -9.88
CA LEU A 556 56.63 -16.82 -8.59
C LEU A 556 57.84 -17.64 -8.13
N VAL A 557 58.92 -16.94 -7.77
CA VAL A 557 60.14 -17.51 -7.20
C VAL A 557 60.40 -16.81 -5.87
N MET A 558 60.32 -17.56 -4.77
CA MET A 558 60.27 -17.02 -3.40
C MET A 558 61.66 -16.69 -2.81
N ASN A 559 62.59 -16.21 -3.64
CA ASN A 559 63.97 -15.91 -3.22
C ASN A 559 64.07 -14.89 -2.06
N SER A 560 63.06 -14.03 -1.89
CA SER A 560 62.98 -13.07 -0.78
C SER A 560 62.85 -13.74 0.59
N LEU A 561 62.36 -14.98 0.69
CA LEU A 561 62.31 -15.74 1.95
C LEU A 561 63.71 -16.04 2.48
N VAL A 562 64.67 -16.35 1.59
CA VAL A 562 66.07 -16.59 1.96
C VAL A 562 66.76 -15.29 2.41
N VAL A 563 66.39 -14.16 1.81
CA VAL A 563 66.89 -12.83 2.19
C VAL A 563 66.40 -12.41 3.59
N ASN A 564 65.24 -12.93 4.01
CA ASN A 564 64.60 -12.63 5.29
C ASN A 564 64.82 -13.71 6.38
N ASP A 565 65.51 -14.82 6.04
CA ASP A 565 65.69 -16.03 6.87
C ASP A 565 64.37 -16.74 7.29
N THR A 566 63.32 -16.63 6.46
CA THR A 566 61.96 -17.13 6.73
C THR A 566 61.59 -18.30 5.79
N HIS A 567 62.32 -19.42 5.88
CA HIS A 567 62.25 -20.49 4.87
C HIS A 567 61.98 -21.92 5.38
N ILE A 568 61.82 -22.15 6.69
CA ILE A 568 61.64 -23.50 7.29
C ILE A 568 60.23 -23.66 7.91
N GLY A 569 59.60 -24.82 7.70
CA GLY A 569 58.26 -25.17 8.21
C GLY A 569 58.19 -26.27 9.29
N GLU A 570 57.03 -26.36 9.95
CA GLU A 570 56.72 -27.26 11.08
C GLU A 570 55.76 -28.42 10.70
N HIS A 571 55.61 -29.42 11.58
CA HIS A 571 54.61 -30.51 11.46
C HIS A 571 53.29 -30.08 12.13
N HIS A 572 52.14 -30.57 11.66
CA HIS A 572 50.80 -30.15 12.10
C HIS A 572 50.58 -28.62 11.99
N ARG A 573 51.31 -27.98 11.07
CA ARG A 573 51.08 -26.60 10.63
C ARG A 573 50.61 -26.59 9.20
N LYS A 574 49.96 -25.48 8.84
CA LYS A 574 49.65 -25.15 7.46
C LYS A 574 50.28 -23.82 7.07
N TYR A 575 50.66 -23.70 5.81
CA TYR A 575 51.14 -22.45 5.23
C TYR A 575 50.26 -22.07 4.05
N VAL A 576 49.95 -20.79 3.95
CA VAL A 576 49.07 -20.19 2.95
C VAL A 576 49.91 -19.30 2.05
N ILE A 577 49.98 -19.64 0.76
CA ILE A 577 50.43 -18.73 -0.30
C ILE A 577 49.19 -18.09 -0.90
N GLU A 578 49.15 -16.76 -0.95
CA GLU A 578 48.02 -15.99 -1.47
C GLU A 578 48.46 -15.20 -2.71
N LEU A 579 47.69 -15.30 -3.79
CA LEU A 579 47.87 -14.54 -5.04
C LEU A 579 46.66 -13.61 -5.24
N GLU A 580 46.82 -12.30 -5.10
CA GLU A 580 45.77 -11.31 -5.41
C GLU A 580 45.98 -10.76 -6.83
N VAL A 581 44.99 -10.93 -7.71
CA VAL A 581 44.98 -10.38 -9.06
C VAL A 581 43.80 -9.42 -9.21
N VAL A 582 44.02 -8.26 -9.82
CA VAL A 582 43.02 -7.18 -9.97
C VAL A 582 42.84 -6.81 -11.44
N ASN A 583 41.60 -6.65 -11.90
CA ASN A 583 41.25 -6.25 -13.28
C ASN A 583 40.87 -4.76 -13.43
N HIS A 584 40.61 -4.30 -14.65
CA HIS A 584 40.22 -2.91 -14.94
C HIS A 584 38.80 -2.55 -14.46
N ALA A 585 37.92 -3.54 -14.28
CA ALA A 585 36.65 -3.37 -13.58
C ALA A 585 36.80 -3.16 -12.06
N ALA A 586 38.03 -3.24 -11.52
CA ALA A 586 38.37 -3.21 -10.10
C ALA A 586 37.78 -4.37 -9.28
N LEU A 587 37.47 -5.47 -9.96
CA LEU A 587 37.27 -6.79 -9.36
C LEU A 587 38.63 -7.45 -9.08
N ARG A 588 38.60 -8.44 -8.19
CA ARG A 588 39.79 -9.15 -7.73
C ARG A 588 39.50 -10.62 -7.49
N THR A 589 40.48 -11.45 -7.83
CA THR A 589 40.53 -12.87 -7.49
C THR A 589 41.71 -13.09 -6.57
N THR A 590 41.45 -13.84 -5.49
CA THR A 590 42.47 -14.27 -4.53
C THR A 590 42.56 -15.80 -4.60
N GLU A 591 43.64 -16.33 -5.16
CA GLU A 591 43.92 -17.76 -5.14
C GLU A 591 44.75 -18.11 -3.91
N ILE A 592 44.32 -19.11 -3.15
CA ILE A 592 45.00 -19.59 -1.93
C ILE A 592 45.53 -21.00 -2.18
N VAL A 593 46.84 -21.15 -2.12
CA VAL A 593 47.52 -22.45 -2.13
C VAL A 593 47.95 -22.77 -0.70
N THR A 594 47.13 -23.57 -0.01
CA THR A 594 47.44 -24.10 1.33
C THR A 594 48.25 -25.39 1.23
N ILE A 595 49.28 -25.54 2.07
CA ILE A 595 50.04 -26.78 2.25
C ILE A 595 49.97 -27.25 3.71
N LEU A 596 49.77 -28.57 3.93
CA LEU A 596 49.57 -29.23 5.24
C LEU A 596 50.59 -30.37 5.45
N VAL A 597 50.86 -30.72 6.72
CA VAL A 597 51.76 -31.81 7.17
C VAL A 597 51.05 -32.65 8.26
N ASP A 598 50.74 -33.94 7.98
CA ASP A 598 49.73 -34.77 8.69
C ASP A 598 50.05 -36.29 8.79
N GLU A 599 49.55 -37.00 9.84
CA GLU A 599 49.92 -38.36 10.30
C GLU A 599 48.87 -39.22 11.16
N SER A 600 47.50 -39.11 11.12
CA SER A 600 46.57 -39.80 12.12
C SER A 600 45.16 -40.41 11.71
N ALA A 601 44.27 -40.80 12.68
CA ALA A 601 43.24 -41.90 12.63
C ALA A 601 41.89 -41.75 13.49
N PRO A 602 40.80 -42.58 13.33
CA PRO A 602 39.36 -42.22 13.66
C PRO A 602 38.56 -42.77 14.90
N GLU A 603 37.30 -42.27 15.09
CA GLU A 603 36.30 -42.47 16.19
C GLU A 603 34.89 -43.05 15.79
N THR A 604 33.85 -43.10 16.67
CA THR A 604 32.63 -43.99 16.55
C THR A 604 31.26 -43.44 17.04
N GLY A 605 30.13 -43.81 16.38
CA GLY A 605 28.75 -43.28 16.59
C GLY A 605 27.56 -44.24 16.91
N VAL A 606 26.32 -43.86 16.54
CA VAL A 606 25.00 -44.39 17.03
C VAL A 606 23.95 -44.59 15.91
N VAL A 607 22.97 -45.52 16.05
CA VAL A 607 21.97 -45.97 15.04
C VAL A 607 20.51 -45.91 15.55
N ARG A 608 19.49 -45.77 14.68
CA ARG A 608 18.03 -45.78 14.97
C ARG A 608 17.17 -46.27 13.79
N GLU A 609 15.94 -46.70 14.09
CA GLU A 609 14.86 -46.84 13.10
C GLU A 609 14.23 -45.47 12.75
N GLY A 610 13.64 -45.36 11.56
CA GLY A 610 13.15 -44.11 10.96
C GLY A 610 14.15 -43.43 10.00
N SER A 611 13.63 -42.54 9.16
CA SER A 611 14.44 -41.67 8.30
C SER A 611 15.15 -40.59 9.12
N GLN A 612 16.25 -40.02 8.63
CA GLN A 612 16.97 -38.97 9.37
C GLN A 612 16.04 -37.82 9.81
N GLY A 613 15.97 -37.59 11.13
CA GLY A 613 15.17 -36.53 11.72
C GLY A 613 13.70 -36.87 11.99
N SER A 614 13.19 -38.05 11.61
CA SER A 614 11.87 -38.49 12.05
C SER A 614 11.86 -38.86 13.54
N SER A 615 10.67 -38.98 14.13
CA SER A 615 10.51 -39.81 15.31
C SER A 615 10.77 -41.28 14.96
N ASP A 616 11.02 -42.08 15.99
CA ASP A 616 10.94 -43.54 15.89
C ASP A 616 9.49 -43.99 15.58
N ILE A 617 9.31 -45.25 15.17
CA ILE A 617 8.05 -45.79 14.63
C ILE A 617 7.68 -47.10 15.34
N ASP A 618 6.68 -47.04 16.22
CA ASP A 618 6.29 -48.18 17.08
C ASP A 618 5.34 -49.20 16.43
N TYR A 619 4.38 -48.76 15.59
CA TYR A 619 3.25 -49.58 15.14
C TYR A 619 2.97 -49.43 13.64
N ILE A 620 2.78 -50.55 12.94
CA ILE A 620 2.52 -50.63 11.50
C ILE A 620 1.44 -51.66 11.16
N SER A 621 0.69 -51.44 10.09
CA SER A 621 -0.20 -52.46 9.50
C SER A 621 0.47 -53.29 8.39
N GLU A 622 1.62 -52.84 7.87
CA GLU A 622 2.33 -53.41 6.72
C GLU A 622 3.87 -53.35 6.88
N PRO A 623 4.66 -54.28 6.29
CA PRO A 623 6.02 -54.64 6.76
C PRO A 623 7.23 -53.88 6.15
N ASN A 624 7.23 -52.54 6.04
CA ASN A 624 8.29 -51.78 5.33
C ASN A 624 8.78 -50.51 6.08
N ILE A 625 10.09 -50.21 6.12
CA ILE A 625 10.67 -49.10 6.93
C ILE A 625 12.05 -48.55 6.45
N THR A 626 12.60 -47.58 7.18
CA THR A 626 13.93 -46.93 7.00
C THR A 626 14.73 -46.98 8.32
N ILE A 627 16.07 -46.93 8.25
CA ILE A 627 17.03 -46.92 9.38
C ILE A 627 18.09 -45.82 9.14
N SER A 628 18.63 -45.20 10.19
CA SER A 628 19.63 -44.11 10.09
C SER A 628 20.66 -44.05 11.23
N TRP A 629 21.81 -43.38 11.02
CA TRP A 629 22.91 -43.29 11.98
C TRP A 629 23.66 -41.94 11.97
N ARG A 630 24.55 -41.71 12.96
CA ARG A 630 25.39 -40.51 13.11
C ARG A 630 26.56 -40.70 14.09
N GLY A 631 27.64 -39.91 13.92
CA GLY A 631 28.62 -39.63 15.00
C GLY A 631 30.00 -40.31 14.90
N PHE A 632 30.53 -40.56 13.71
CA PHE A 632 31.89 -41.07 13.48
C PHE A 632 32.77 -39.91 12.97
N ILE A 633 34.03 -39.81 13.40
CA ILE A 633 34.90 -38.62 13.19
C ILE A 633 36.36 -39.06 12.97
N ASP A 634 37.09 -38.35 12.13
CA ASP A 634 38.56 -38.36 12.01
C ASP A 634 39.01 -36.89 12.04
N HIS A 635 40.05 -36.55 12.82
CA HIS A 635 40.32 -35.14 13.17
C HIS A 635 41.17 -34.41 12.14
N GLU A 636 42.08 -35.10 11.45
CA GLU A 636 43.02 -34.48 10.51
C GLU A 636 42.66 -34.71 9.03
N SER A 637 42.17 -35.91 8.66
CA SER A 637 41.99 -36.33 7.26
C SER A 637 40.53 -36.52 6.82
N GLY A 638 39.62 -36.83 7.76
CA GLY A 638 38.18 -36.99 7.54
C GLY A 638 37.72 -38.40 7.14
N ILE A 639 36.43 -38.68 7.39
CA ILE A 639 35.77 -39.97 7.13
C ILE A 639 35.41 -40.14 5.63
N LYS A 640 35.49 -41.38 5.14
CA LYS A 640 35.38 -41.77 3.73
C LYS A 640 34.12 -42.58 3.38
N PHE A 641 33.72 -43.58 4.19
CA PHE A 641 32.48 -44.37 3.98
C PHE A 641 32.05 -45.17 5.24
N TYR A 642 30.85 -45.77 5.19
CA TYR A 642 30.20 -46.56 6.25
C TYR A 642 29.72 -47.96 5.80
N ARG A 643 29.36 -48.83 6.77
CA ARG A 643 28.75 -50.16 6.58
C ARG A 643 27.65 -50.45 7.62
N LEU A 644 26.52 -51.03 7.21
CA LEU A 644 25.33 -51.41 8.00
C LEU A 644 25.07 -52.93 8.02
N GLY A 645 24.40 -53.46 9.06
CA GLY A 645 23.77 -54.80 9.07
C GLY A 645 22.56 -54.94 9.99
N LEU A 646 21.77 -56.01 9.82
CA LEU A 646 20.47 -56.27 10.51
C LEU A 646 20.39 -57.64 11.23
N SER A 647 19.64 -57.69 12.35
CA SER A 647 19.40 -58.94 13.11
C SER A 647 18.26 -58.77 14.15
N ASN A 648 17.97 -59.84 14.91
CA ASN A 648 17.13 -59.78 16.12
C ASN A 648 17.93 -59.36 17.39
N SER A 649 19.20 -58.98 17.22
CA SER A 649 20.16 -58.50 18.23
C SER A 649 21.37 -57.81 17.57
N CYS A 650 22.19 -57.06 18.32
CA CYS A 650 23.31 -56.27 17.76
C CYS A 650 24.53 -57.08 17.29
N LEU A 651 25.34 -56.50 16.39
CA LEU A 651 26.51 -57.13 15.74
C LEU A 651 27.88 -56.56 16.21
N THR A 652 29.00 -57.21 15.87
CA THR A 652 30.37 -56.83 16.28
C THR A 652 31.31 -56.40 15.13
N LEU A 653 32.50 -55.88 15.47
CA LEU A 653 33.43 -55.27 14.51
C LEU A 653 34.05 -56.28 13.54
N GLU A 654 34.42 -57.47 14.02
CA GLU A 654 35.02 -58.51 13.17
C GLU A 654 33.99 -59.06 12.17
N GLU A 655 32.73 -59.19 12.60
CA GLU A 655 31.60 -59.58 11.76
C GLU A 655 31.26 -58.55 10.66
N LEU A 656 31.50 -57.25 10.94
CA LEU A 656 31.24 -56.16 9.99
C LEU A 656 32.44 -55.86 9.07
N TRP A 657 33.68 -55.86 9.56
CA TRP A 657 34.87 -55.62 8.75
C TRP A 657 35.23 -56.86 7.89
N HIS A 658 35.04 -58.07 8.42
CA HIS A 658 35.41 -59.34 7.77
C HIS A 658 34.23 -60.33 7.75
N PRO A 659 33.14 -60.03 6.99
CA PRO A 659 31.90 -60.81 7.02
C PRO A 659 32.08 -62.24 6.47
N ASN A 660 32.09 -63.21 7.39
CA ASN A 660 32.33 -64.64 7.10
C ASN A 660 31.14 -65.57 7.45
N SER A 661 29.95 -65.03 7.72
CA SER A 661 28.76 -65.82 8.12
C SER A 661 27.54 -65.57 7.21
N SER A 662 26.84 -66.63 6.82
CA SER A 662 25.80 -66.60 5.78
C SER A 662 24.41 -66.14 6.23
N ASN A 663 24.28 -65.64 7.46
CA ASN A 663 22.99 -65.37 8.11
C ASN A 663 22.77 -63.87 8.46
N VAL A 664 23.65 -62.98 8.00
CA VAL A 664 23.57 -61.53 8.26
C VAL A 664 23.61 -60.80 6.92
N GLU A 665 22.61 -59.93 6.70
CA GLU A 665 22.56 -59.03 5.55
C GLU A 665 23.33 -57.74 5.88
N TYR A 666 24.18 -57.28 4.96
CA TYR A 666 25.03 -56.10 5.14
C TYR A 666 25.11 -55.23 3.88
N HIS A 667 25.30 -53.93 4.07
CA HIS A 667 25.30 -52.93 3.00
C HIS A 667 26.35 -51.83 3.25
N ASP A 668 27.07 -51.42 2.20
CA ASP A 668 28.06 -50.33 2.22
C ASP A 668 27.47 -49.05 1.64
N THR A 669 27.78 -47.90 2.24
CA THR A 669 27.33 -46.59 1.74
C THR A 669 28.14 -45.42 2.30
N GLU A 670 28.18 -44.30 1.58
CA GLU A 670 28.68 -43.01 2.09
C GLU A 670 27.57 -42.22 2.82
N GLU A 671 26.30 -42.64 2.64
CA GLU A 671 25.11 -42.07 3.26
C GLU A 671 24.97 -42.40 4.76
N LEU A 672 24.04 -41.70 5.42
CA LEU A 672 23.72 -41.88 6.84
C LEU A 672 22.37 -42.58 7.10
N SER A 673 21.75 -43.20 6.09
CA SER A 673 20.48 -43.94 6.21
C SER A 673 20.20 -44.93 5.06
N MET A 674 19.28 -45.88 5.27
CA MET A 674 18.91 -46.93 4.30
C MET A 674 17.47 -47.49 4.52
N HIS A 675 16.82 -47.99 3.46
CA HIS A 675 15.47 -48.60 3.49
C HIS A 675 15.49 -50.13 3.53
N VAL A 676 14.64 -50.77 4.36
CA VAL A 676 14.59 -52.24 4.52
C VAL A 676 13.19 -52.78 4.90
N LEU A 677 12.93 -54.08 4.65
CA LEU A 677 11.67 -54.79 4.90
C LEU A 677 11.73 -55.66 6.18
N ILE A 678 10.61 -55.78 6.93
CA ILE A 678 10.55 -56.53 8.21
C ILE A 678 9.53 -57.68 8.15
N SER A 679 10.02 -58.91 8.15
CA SER A 679 9.22 -60.15 7.99
C SER A 679 8.74 -60.80 9.30
N SER A 680 8.79 -60.10 10.43
CA SER A 680 8.65 -60.66 11.78
C SER A 680 7.45 -60.06 12.55
N GLU A 681 6.61 -60.89 13.17
CA GLU A 681 5.60 -60.45 14.16
C GLU A 681 6.22 -60.17 15.56
N LYS A 682 7.51 -59.82 15.62
CA LYS A 682 8.31 -59.49 16.82
C LYS A 682 9.37 -58.41 16.50
N LYS A 683 9.74 -57.60 17.51
CA LYS A 683 10.76 -56.52 17.46
C LYS A 683 12.11 -56.98 16.85
N MET A 684 12.82 -56.06 16.17
CA MET A 684 14.05 -56.25 15.37
C MET A 684 15.07 -55.10 15.58
N TYR A 685 16.35 -55.24 15.18
CA TYR A 685 17.45 -54.32 15.50
C TYR A 685 18.53 -54.16 14.37
N SER A 686 19.34 -53.09 14.41
CA SER A 686 20.27 -52.63 13.35
C SER A 686 21.70 -52.27 13.86
N SER A 687 22.79 -52.29 13.07
CA SER A 687 24.19 -51.95 13.54
C SER A 687 25.20 -51.42 12.46
N VAL A 688 26.21 -50.56 12.79
CA VAL A 688 27.04 -49.75 11.81
C VAL A 688 28.56 -49.49 12.16
N ILE A 689 29.49 -49.30 11.17
CA ILE A 689 30.94 -48.86 11.27
C ILE A 689 31.44 -47.81 10.20
N ALA A 690 32.68 -47.27 10.27
CA ALA A 690 33.29 -46.24 9.36
C ALA A 690 34.84 -46.33 9.09
N PHE A 691 35.39 -45.53 8.11
CA PHE A 691 36.82 -45.45 7.64
C PHE A 691 37.30 -44.01 7.30
N ASN A 692 38.61 -43.69 7.24
CA ASN A 692 39.18 -42.36 6.84
C ASN A 692 39.89 -42.26 5.46
N ASN A 693 40.46 -41.09 5.15
CA ASN A 693 41.18 -40.81 3.90
C ASN A 693 42.57 -41.45 3.78
N ALA A 694 43.28 -41.70 4.89
CA ALA A 694 44.45 -42.58 4.94
C ALA A 694 44.08 -44.09 4.81
N MET A 695 42.79 -44.41 4.92
CA MET A 695 42.14 -45.73 4.86
C MET A 695 42.14 -46.56 6.16
N GLU A 696 42.08 -45.91 7.33
CA GLU A 696 42.04 -46.55 8.65
C GLU A 696 40.60 -46.54 9.28
N PRO A 697 40.17 -47.55 10.08
CA PRO A 697 38.75 -47.72 10.49
C PRO A 697 38.38 -47.55 11.99
N SER A 698 37.06 -47.54 12.26
CA SER A 698 36.40 -47.30 13.56
C SER A 698 35.86 -48.56 14.31
N LYS A 699 35.10 -48.34 15.40
CA LYS A 699 34.28 -49.33 16.15
C LYS A 699 32.78 -49.24 15.75
N VAL A 700 31.86 -49.90 16.49
CA VAL A 700 30.45 -50.22 16.11
C VAL A 700 29.37 -49.55 17.00
N GLY A 701 28.14 -49.32 16.48
CA GLY A 701 26.91 -48.93 17.24
C GLY A 701 25.59 -49.63 16.80
N CYS A 702 24.45 -49.50 17.54
CA CYS A 702 23.17 -50.27 17.36
C CYS A 702 21.84 -49.51 17.75
N SER A 703 20.63 -50.07 17.48
CA SER A 703 19.24 -49.47 17.57
C SER A 703 18.19 -50.22 18.46
N ASP A 704 16.83 -50.08 18.28
CA ASP A 704 15.80 -50.64 19.21
C ASP A 704 14.37 -51.15 18.77
N GLY A 705 13.73 -50.83 17.61
CA GLY A 705 12.68 -51.67 16.92
C GLY A 705 11.11 -51.50 17.11
N ILE A 706 10.27 -52.34 16.44
CA ILE A 706 8.82 -52.10 16.02
C ILE A 706 7.75 -53.26 16.19
N LEU A 707 6.40 -53.01 16.03
CA LEU A 707 5.23 -53.95 16.21
C LEU A 707 3.95 -53.76 15.27
N VAL A 708 2.87 -54.59 15.34
CA VAL A 708 1.67 -54.68 14.43
C VAL A 708 0.28 -54.94 15.13
N ASP A 709 -0.87 -54.38 14.65
CA ASP A 709 -2.27 -54.56 15.19
C ASP A 709 -3.42 -54.79 14.13
N LYS A 710 -4.65 -55.23 14.55
CA LYS A 710 -5.65 -55.95 13.72
C LYS A 710 -7.19 -55.77 14.00
N THR A 711 -7.74 -55.08 15.03
CA THR A 711 -9.19 -55.15 15.49
C THR A 711 -10.14 -53.96 15.12
N PRO A 712 -11.50 -54.00 15.27
CA PRO A 712 -12.45 -52.87 14.95
C PRO A 712 -13.38 -52.26 16.09
N PRO A 713 -13.94 -51.02 15.93
CA PRO A 713 -14.65 -50.23 17.00
C PRO A 713 -16.16 -50.47 17.33
N ILE A 714 -16.68 -49.71 18.31
CA ILE A 714 -18.07 -49.70 18.85
C ILE A 714 -18.73 -48.30 18.82
N ILE A 715 -20.08 -48.19 18.71
CA ILE A 715 -20.89 -46.94 18.63
C ILE A 715 -22.12 -46.98 19.60
N SER A 716 -22.54 -45.86 20.22
CA SER A 716 -23.70 -45.73 21.14
C SER A 716 -24.25 -44.27 21.31
N ASN A 717 -25.29 -44.06 22.15
CA ASN A 717 -25.83 -42.76 22.60
C ASN A 717 -26.20 -41.74 21.50
N VAL A 718 -27.02 -42.17 20.55
CA VAL A 718 -27.37 -41.40 19.35
C VAL A 718 -28.61 -40.52 19.55
N SER A 719 -28.55 -39.24 19.18
CA SER A 719 -29.70 -38.31 19.21
C SER A 719 -29.74 -37.39 18.00
N ILE A 720 -30.93 -36.87 17.65
CA ILE A 720 -31.14 -35.84 16.62
C ILE A 720 -32.01 -34.70 17.19
N LYS A 721 -31.58 -33.44 17.10
CA LYS A 721 -32.35 -32.28 17.61
C LYS A 721 -33.47 -31.87 16.67
N ASN A 722 -34.47 -31.17 17.22
CA ASN A 722 -35.66 -30.62 16.54
C ASN A 722 -36.58 -31.65 15.85
N LEU A 723 -36.16 -32.92 15.81
CA LEU A 723 -36.93 -34.06 15.36
C LEU A 723 -37.96 -34.43 16.45
N ARG A 724 -39.26 -34.42 16.11
CA ARG A 724 -40.36 -34.58 17.08
C ARG A 724 -41.19 -35.82 16.80
N ILE A 725 -41.60 -36.52 17.85
CA ILE A 725 -42.53 -37.66 17.78
C ILE A 725 -43.70 -37.47 18.76
N ASN A 726 -44.81 -38.17 18.54
CA ASN A 726 -45.80 -38.38 19.59
C ASN A 726 -45.28 -39.42 20.62
N PRO A 727 -45.50 -39.25 21.94
CA PRO A 727 -44.97 -40.17 22.96
C PRO A 727 -45.52 -41.60 22.85
N SER A 728 -44.65 -42.60 22.96
CA SER A 728 -44.95 -44.02 22.65
C SER A 728 -44.12 -45.01 23.47
N ILE A 729 -44.39 -46.32 23.36
CA ILE A 729 -43.71 -47.38 24.15
C ILE A 729 -43.21 -48.57 23.30
N GLY A 730 -41.89 -48.78 23.28
CA GLY A 730 -41.21 -49.78 22.47
C GLY A 730 -40.50 -50.89 23.25
N CYS A 731 -39.79 -51.75 22.51
CA CYS A 731 -39.08 -52.92 23.03
C CYS A 731 -37.63 -52.96 22.53
N ALA A 732 -36.67 -53.10 23.44
CA ALA A 732 -35.23 -53.14 23.15
C ALA A 732 -34.46 -53.87 24.25
N ASP A 733 -33.46 -54.65 23.85
CA ASP A 733 -32.71 -55.62 24.65
C ASP A 733 -33.59 -56.36 25.68
N GLY A 734 -34.66 -56.98 25.17
CA GLY A 734 -35.63 -57.76 25.95
C GLY A 734 -36.42 -56.97 26.99
N SER A 735 -36.39 -55.64 26.93
CA SER A 735 -36.99 -54.72 27.91
C SER A 735 -37.95 -53.73 27.25
N PHE A 736 -38.97 -53.26 27.98
CA PHE A 736 -39.85 -52.18 27.51
C PHE A 736 -39.25 -50.79 27.82
N TRP A 737 -39.47 -49.85 26.90
CA TRP A 737 -38.94 -48.49 26.93
C TRP A 737 -40.01 -47.48 26.50
N TYR A 738 -40.31 -46.51 27.34
CA TYR A 738 -41.10 -45.32 26.96
C TYR A 738 -40.21 -44.29 26.28
N VAL A 739 -40.70 -43.66 25.21
CA VAL A 739 -39.99 -42.62 24.44
C VAL A 739 -40.83 -41.34 24.44
N ASN A 740 -40.20 -40.18 24.72
CA ASN A 740 -40.86 -38.88 24.73
C ASN A 740 -40.75 -38.14 23.38
N GLU A 741 -41.34 -36.94 23.30
CA GLU A 741 -41.39 -36.11 22.08
C GLU A 741 -39.99 -35.78 21.52
N ASP A 742 -38.97 -35.69 22.39
CA ASP A 742 -37.56 -35.44 22.04
C ASP A 742 -36.72 -36.73 21.84
N LEU A 743 -37.37 -37.88 21.65
CA LEU A 743 -36.74 -39.19 21.36
C LEU A 743 -35.79 -39.75 22.46
N ILE A 744 -36.00 -39.37 23.72
CA ILE A 744 -35.25 -39.89 24.88
C ILE A 744 -35.97 -41.11 25.48
N LYS A 745 -35.27 -42.24 25.62
CA LYS A 745 -35.84 -43.50 26.14
C LYS A 745 -35.79 -43.58 27.67
N THR A 746 -36.80 -44.17 28.30
CA THR A 746 -36.88 -44.42 29.75
C THR A 746 -37.38 -45.84 30.00
N LYS A 747 -36.72 -46.63 30.84
CA LYS A 747 -37.08 -48.04 31.07
C LYS A 747 -38.42 -48.19 31.82
N VAL A 748 -39.30 -49.07 31.34
CA VAL A 748 -40.64 -49.32 31.92
C VAL A 748 -40.84 -50.83 32.15
N ALA A 749 -41.70 -51.18 33.11
CA ALA A 749 -42.13 -52.56 33.36
C ALA A 749 -43.62 -52.72 33.05
N CYS A 750 -43.95 -53.53 32.03
CA CYS A 750 -45.31 -53.89 31.65
C CYS A 750 -45.56 -55.39 31.85
N ASN A 751 -46.82 -55.80 32.01
CA ASN A 751 -47.21 -57.18 32.38
C ASN A 751 -47.19 -58.19 31.21
N SER A 752 -46.49 -57.90 30.13
CA SER A 752 -46.37 -58.72 28.91
C SER A 752 -44.91 -59.11 28.65
N THR A 753 -44.66 -60.07 27.76
CA THR A 753 -43.30 -60.43 27.32
C THR A 753 -42.86 -59.56 26.15
N CYS A 754 -41.68 -58.96 26.26
CA CYS A 754 -41.07 -58.16 25.20
C CYS A 754 -40.42 -59.07 24.15
N SER A 755 -40.95 -59.09 22.92
CA SER A 755 -40.57 -60.08 21.88
C SER A 755 -40.19 -59.52 20.52
N SER A 756 -40.29 -58.20 20.31
CA SER A 756 -39.93 -57.53 19.04
C SER A 756 -38.91 -56.44 19.35
N ASN A 757 -37.64 -56.68 19.04
CA ASN A 757 -36.51 -55.85 19.48
C ASN A 757 -36.22 -54.79 18.40
N ASP A 758 -36.47 -53.52 18.69
CA ASP A 758 -36.23 -52.43 17.74
C ASP A 758 -34.76 -51.94 17.80
N PRO A 759 -34.02 -51.93 16.67
CA PRO A 759 -32.62 -51.56 16.65
C PRO A 759 -32.35 -50.07 16.87
N LEU A 760 -33.31 -49.18 16.62
CA LEU A 760 -33.18 -47.75 16.86
C LEU A 760 -33.19 -47.46 18.37
N ILE A 761 -34.09 -48.09 19.13
CA ILE A 761 -34.20 -47.89 20.58
C ILE A 761 -32.91 -48.32 21.30
N ASN A 762 -32.18 -49.31 20.79
CA ASN A 762 -30.88 -49.71 21.35
C ASN A 762 -29.85 -48.55 21.34
N VAL A 763 -29.86 -47.68 20.33
CA VAL A 763 -28.90 -46.56 20.23
C VAL A 763 -29.41 -45.23 20.79
N LEU A 764 -30.72 -45.03 20.97
CA LEU A 764 -31.31 -43.81 21.57
C LEU A 764 -30.78 -43.50 22.99
N PRO A 765 -30.80 -42.23 23.45
CA PRO A 765 -30.24 -41.82 24.74
C PRO A 765 -31.17 -42.19 25.89
N GLU A 766 -30.62 -42.74 26.98
CA GLU A 766 -31.40 -43.13 28.16
C GLU A 766 -31.54 -41.99 29.18
N ASN A 767 -32.77 -41.76 29.64
CA ASN A 767 -33.09 -40.86 30.74
C ASN A 767 -32.72 -41.53 32.09
N PRO A 768 -31.81 -40.95 32.90
CA PRO A 768 -31.33 -41.58 34.14
C PRO A 768 -32.36 -41.63 35.29
N ILE A 769 -33.58 -41.13 35.11
CA ILE A 769 -34.63 -41.13 36.13
C ILE A 769 -35.36 -42.49 36.15
N LYS A 770 -35.32 -43.17 37.30
CA LYS A 770 -35.81 -44.55 37.46
C LYS A 770 -37.33 -44.70 37.27
N SER A 771 -37.71 -45.51 36.28
CA SER A 771 -38.96 -46.28 36.14
C SER A 771 -40.26 -45.62 36.63
N LYS A 772 -41.05 -45.06 35.70
CA LYS A 772 -42.47 -44.77 35.93
C LYS A 772 -43.30 -46.05 35.84
N THR A 773 -43.71 -46.59 36.99
CA THR A 773 -44.72 -47.67 37.09
C THR A 773 -46.14 -47.10 37.08
N THR A 774 -46.61 -46.65 35.91
CA THR A 774 -47.98 -46.20 35.67
C THR A 774 -48.64 -47.08 34.61
N LYS A 775 -49.79 -47.71 34.93
CA LYS A 775 -50.51 -48.60 33.99
C LYS A 775 -50.80 -47.93 32.65
N ASP A 776 -51.04 -46.62 32.70
CA ASP A 776 -51.43 -45.77 31.59
C ASP A 776 -50.30 -45.59 30.55
N VAL A 777 -49.04 -45.72 30.97
CA VAL A 777 -47.87 -45.70 30.05
C VAL A 777 -47.75 -47.02 29.28
N CYS A 778 -48.14 -48.14 29.88
CA CYS A 778 -48.29 -49.43 29.17
C CYS A 778 -49.58 -49.51 28.33
N LEU A 779 -50.35 -48.41 28.23
CA LEU A 779 -51.53 -48.27 27.35
C LEU A 779 -51.31 -47.22 26.24
N LEU A 780 -50.11 -46.60 26.17
CA LEU A 780 -49.74 -45.75 25.04
C LEU A 780 -49.63 -46.56 23.73
N PRO A 781 -49.71 -45.90 22.56
CA PRO A 781 -49.33 -46.51 21.30
C PRO A 781 -47.96 -47.16 21.40
N ALA A 782 -47.81 -48.34 20.79
CA ALA A 782 -46.52 -48.98 20.68
C ALA A 782 -45.55 -48.07 19.90
N PHE A 783 -44.26 -48.20 20.14
CA PHE A 783 -43.23 -47.68 19.24
C PHE A 783 -43.19 -48.58 17.99
N THR A 784 -44.26 -48.52 17.21
CA THR A 784 -44.18 -48.67 15.76
C THR A 784 -43.53 -47.41 15.20
N ASN A 785 -42.90 -47.53 14.02
CA ASN A 785 -42.30 -46.40 13.31
C ASN A 785 -43.37 -45.45 12.72
N GLU A 786 -44.14 -44.81 13.59
CA GLU A 786 -44.90 -43.61 13.28
C GLU A 786 -43.94 -42.43 13.03
N TYR A 787 -44.37 -41.48 12.21
CA TYR A 787 -43.46 -40.55 11.58
C TYR A 787 -42.85 -39.54 12.56
N LEU A 788 -41.53 -39.38 12.46
CA LEU A 788 -40.78 -38.35 13.17
C LEU A 788 -40.89 -37.04 12.38
N TYR A 789 -41.61 -36.04 12.89
CA TYR A 789 -41.84 -34.79 12.18
C TYR A 789 -40.67 -33.81 12.35
N ILE A 790 -40.27 -33.17 11.26
CA ILE A 790 -39.31 -32.06 11.28
C ILE A 790 -39.78 -30.92 10.36
N GLY A 791 -40.30 -29.85 10.97
CA GLY A 791 -40.82 -28.65 10.27
C GLY A 791 -39.72 -27.72 9.73
N ASN A 792 -38.61 -28.29 9.26
CA ASN A 792 -37.50 -27.62 8.57
C ASN A 792 -36.50 -28.67 8.05
N ASP A 793 -35.55 -28.23 7.25
CA ASP A 793 -34.60 -29.08 6.54
C ASP A 793 -33.28 -29.35 7.30
N LEU A 794 -33.18 -29.12 8.61
CA LEU A 794 -31.91 -29.19 9.38
C LEU A 794 -31.85 -30.36 10.38
N LEU A 795 -30.85 -31.24 10.20
CA LEU A 795 -30.60 -32.42 11.04
C LEU A 795 -29.32 -32.24 11.89
N ASP A 796 -29.48 -32.28 13.22
CA ASP A 796 -28.44 -32.02 14.24
C ASP A 796 -28.17 -33.29 15.08
N ILE A 797 -27.12 -34.06 14.77
CA ILE A 797 -26.90 -35.44 15.25
C ILE A 797 -25.77 -35.50 16.31
N LEU A 798 -25.86 -36.38 17.32
CA LEU A 798 -24.77 -36.69 18.30
C LEU A 798 -24.61 -38.20 18.59
N TRP A 799 -23.46 -38.67 19.10
CA TRP A 799 -23.14 -40.09 19.43
C TRP A 799 -21.85 -40.29 20.30
N ASN A 800 -21.55 -41.53 20.77
CA ASN A 800 -20.34 -41.95 21.52
C ASN A 800 -19.66 -43.22 20.94
N ILE A 801 -18.32 -43.38 21.02
CA ILE A 801 -17.52 -44.47 20.36
C ILE A 801 -16.34 -44.99 21.23
N SER A 802 -15.86 -46.24 21.01
CA SER A 802 -14.67 -46.85 21.68
C SER A 802 -13.96 -47.99 20.89
N ASP A 803 -12.67 -48.22 21.20
CA ASP A 803 -11.74 -49.25 20.67
C ASP A 803 -10.66 -49.54 21.75
N ILE A 804 -9.97 -50.70 21.72
CA ILE A 804 -9.10 -51.18 22.82
C ILE A 804 -7.63 -51.41 22.41
N GLU A 805 -7.35 -52.00 21.24
CA GLU A 805 -6.01 -52.51 20.90
C GLU A 805 -5.07 -51.45 20.30
N SER A 806 -5.51 -50.66 19.32
CA SER A 806 -4.69 -49.59 18.70
C SER A 806 -5.21 -48.17 18.91
N GLN A 807 -6.37 -47.99 19.55
CA GLN A 807 -7.03 -46.69 19.79
C GLN A 807 -7.76 -46.14 18.55
N ILE A 808 -8.78 -45.30 18.76
CA ILE A 808 -9.59 -44.67 17.71
C ILE A 808 -8.76 -43.74 16.79
N GLN A 809 -9.20 -43.62 15.52
CA GLN A 809 -8.58 -42.78 14.48
C GLN A 809 -9.55 -41.82 13.78
N GLU A 810 -10.81 -42.18 13.47
CA GLU A 810 -11.78 -41.24 12.87
C GLU A 810 -13.25 -41.73 12.89
N VAL A 811 -14.21 -40.82 12.65
CA VAL A 811 -15.67 -41.11 12.61
C VAL A 811 -16.36 -40.38 11.43
N PHE A 812 -17.50 -40.88 10.95
CA PHE A 812 -18.20 -40.49 9.71
C PHE A 812 -19.75 -40.52 9.81
N ILE A 813 -20.47 -39.73 8.98
CA ILE A 813 -21.96 -39.60 8.95
C ILE A 813 -22.53 -39.52 7.51
N GLY A 814 -23.74 -40.05 7.24
CA GLY A 814 -24.45 -39.95 5.94
C GLY A 814 -26.00 -40.04 6.02
N ILE A 815 -26.73 -39.96 4.89
CA ILE A 815 -28.22 -39.95 4.79
C ILE A 815 -28.72 -40.71 3.56
N GLY A 816 -29.88 -41.39 3.65
CA GLY A 816 -30.53 -42.12 2.54
C GLY A 816 -32.06 -42.12 2.56
N SER A 817 -32.69 -42.47 1.43
CA SER A 817 -34.15 -42.50 1.26
C SER A 817 -34.83 -43.71 1.94
N SER A 818 -34.05 -44.76 2.20
CA SER A 818 -34.52 -46.01 2.82
C SER A 818 -33.46 -46.58 3.75
N GLN A 819 -33.87 -47.40 4.72
CA GLN A 819 -32.95 -48.08 5.64
C GLN A 819 -31.92 -48.96 4.90
N SER A 820 -32.25 -49.44 3.69
CA SER A 820 -31.38 -50.24 2.81
C SER A 820 -30.12 -49.51 2.34
N SER A 821 -30.10 -48.17 2.32
CA SER A 821 -29.02 -47.38 1.72
C SER A 821 -27.74 -47.29 2.55
N ILE A 822 -27.68 -47.91 3.74
CA ILE A 822 -26.59 -47.73 4.74
C ILE A 822 -25.16 -47.92 4.20
N LEU A 823 -24.93 -48.80 3.21
CA LEU A 823 -23.60 -49.06 2.66
C LEU A 823 -23.11 -47.98 1.69
N SER A 824 -24.03 -47.34 0.97
CA SER A 824 -23.76 -46.28 0.00
C SER A 824 -24.95 -45.31 0.04
N PRO A 825 -24.97 -44.37 1.00
CA PRO A 825 -26.13 -43.53 1.26
C PRO A 825 -26.52 -42.72 0.00
N ASP A 826 -27.75 -42.91 -0.46
CA ASP A 826 -28.23 -42.45 -1.78
C ASP A 826 -28.62 -40.97 -1.81
N ILE A 827 -28.72 -40.34 -0.63
CA ILE A 827 -29.04 -38.92 -0.47
C ILE A 827 -27.79 -38.10 -0.12
N SER A 828 -26.96 -38.56 0.83
CA SER A 828 -25.75 -37.84 1.23
C SER A 828 -24.68 -38.79 1.77
N GLY A 829 -23.55 -38.87 1.06
CA GLY A 829 -22.46 -39.81 1.34
C GLY A 829 -21.67 -39.53 2.64
N TYR A 830 -20.90 -40.54 3.06
CA TYR A 830 -20.19 -40.52 4.34
C TYR A 830 -19.11 -39.42 4.44
N SER A 831 -19.30 -38.51 5.40
CA SER A 831 -18.43 -37.36 5.68
C SER A 831 -17.76 -37.46 7.05
N LYS A 832 -16.47 -37.12 7.16
CA LYS A 832 -15.68 -37.19 8.41
C LYS A 832 -16.13 -36.21 9.49
N THR A 833 -15.87 -36.52 10.77
CA THR A 833 -16.28 -35.69 11.92
C THR A 833 -15.11 -35.19 12.79
N HIS A 834 -13.87 -35.59 12.51
CA HIS A 834 -12.66 -35.17 13.23
C HIS A 834 -12.72 -35.47 14.73
N HIS A 835 -13.01 -36.73 15.06
CA HIS A 835 -13.22 -37.24 16.43
C HIS A 835 -14.37 -36.57 17.23
N ASN A 836 -15.06 -35.57 16.67
CA ASN A 836 -16.21 -34.94 17.33
C ASN A 836 -17.36 -35.95 17.45
N THR A 837 -18.13 -35.79 18.53
CA THR A 837 -19.32 -36.57 18.88
C THR A 837 -20.63 -35.96 18.35
N PHE A 838 -20.55 -35.08 17.34
CA PHE A 838 -21.71 -34.41 16.74
C PHE A 838 -21.51 -34.08 15.25
N TYR A 839 -22.62 -33.90 14.52
CA TYR A 839 -22.66 -33.53 13.11
C TYR A 839 -23.94 -32.73 12.78
N ARG A 840 -23.88 -31.89 11.75
CA ARG A 840 -24.98 -30.99 11.34
C ARG A 840 -25.09 -30.97 9.82
N LEU A 841 -26.28 -31.25 9.28
CA LEU A 841 -26.53 -31.30 7.84
C LEU A 841 -27.89 -30.69 7.49
N ARG A 842 -28.03 -30.22 6.25
CA ARG A 842 -29.23 -29.55 5.74
C ARG A 842 -29.70 -30.21 4.44
N HIS A 843 -30.99 -30.46 4.27
CA HIS A 843 -31.55 -31.31 3.22
C HIS A 843 -32.70 -30.66 2.42
N SER A 844 -32.34 -29.94 1.35
CA SER A 844 -33.25 -29.10 0.56
C SER A 844 -33.98 -29.84 -0.58
N GLY A 845 -34.74 -30.89 -0.30
CA GLY A 845 -35.36 -31.69 -1.39
C GLY A 845 -36.24 -32.89 -1.02
N LEU A 846 -37.02 -32.83 0.06
CA LEU A 846 -37.98 -33.88 0.44
C LEU A 846 -39.40 -33.31 0.43
N GLY A 847 -39.95 -33.17 -0.78
CA GLY A 847 -41.29 -32.59 -0.97
C GLY A 847 -42.37 -33.32 -0.18
N GLY A 848 -43.44 -32.59 0.14
CA GLY A 848 -44.39 -32.87 1.22
C GLY A 848 -44.78 -34.34 1.40
N ASN A 849 -44.63 -34.81 2.64
CA ASN A 849 -44.78 -36.20 3.10
C ASN A 849 -43.69 -37.18 2.60
N GLY A 850 -42.54 -36.68 2.17
CA GLY A 850 -41.33 -37.49 1.93
C GLY A 850 -40.76 -38.12 3.22
N ILE A 851 -40.13 -39.31 3.08
CA ILE A 851 -39.60 -40.13 4.19
C ILE A 851 -38.08 -40.34 4.05
N VAL A 852 -37.29 -40.18 5.12
CA VAL A 852 -35.81 -40.40 5.10
C VAL A 852 -35.19 -41.08 6.34
N PHE A 853 -33.93 -41.51 6.16
CA PHE A 853 -33.07 -42.20 7.13
C PHE A 853 -31.64 -41.61 7.21
N VAL A 854 -30.98 -41.72 8.37
CA VAL A 854 -29.64 -41.17 8.70
C VAL A 854 -28.69 -42.28 9.18
N PHE A 855 -27.37 -42.17 8.90
CA PHE A 855 -26.35 -43.21 9.14
C PHE A 855 -25.06 -42.71 9.83
N ILE A 856 -24.37 -43.56 10.60
CA ILE A 856 -23.14 -43.25 11.37
C ILE A 856 -22.08 -44.36 11.21
N LYS A 857 -20.77 -44.06 11.13
CA LYS A 857 -19.64 -45.02 10.93
C LYS A 857 -18.33 -44.63 11.65
N ALA A 858 -17.47 -45.57 12.08
CA ALA A 858 -16.25 -45.32 12.90
C ALA A 858 -14.98 -46.13 12.48
N VAL A 859 -13.75 -45.67 12.83
CA VAL A 859 -12.43 -46.27 12.46
C VAL A 859 -11.33 -46.14 13.57
N ASN A 860 -10.37 -47.09 13.65
CA ASN A 860 -9.20 -47.10 14.58
C ASN A 860 -7.80 -46.97 13.92
N LYS A 861 -6.72 -46.86 14.71
CA LYS A 861 -5.35 -46.57 14.20
C LYS A 861 -4.72 -47.70 13.39
N ALA A 862 -5.21 -48.93 13.51
CA ALA A 862 -4.91 -50.05 12.60
C ALA A 862 -5.87 -50.16 11.38
N ASN A 863 -6.70 -49.15 11.14
CA ASN A 863 -7.59 -48.96 9.99
C ASN A 863 -8.75 -50.00 9.84
N LYS A 864 -9.57 -50.22 10.87
CA LYS A 864 -10.78 -51.12 10.83
C LYS A 864 -12.09 -50.41 11.25
N GLU A 865 -13.28 -50.88 10.82
CA GLU A 865 -14.53 -50.07 10.83
C GLU A 865 -15.89 -50.73 11.24
N ARG A 866 -16.94 -49.91 11.51
CA ARG A 866 -18.35 -50.29 11.87
C ARG A 866 -19.40 -49.19 11.55
N ALA A 867 -20.71 -49.49 11.36
CA ALA A 867 -21.80 -48.51 11.09
C ALA A 867 -23.23 -48.78 11.71
N VAL A 868 -24.17 -47.80 11.67
CA VAL A 868 -25.56 -47.76 12.28
C VAL A 868 -26.57 -46.90 11.45
N ALA A 869 -27.92 -47.06 11.62
CA ALA A 869 -29.02 -46.31 10.94
C ALA A 869 -30.16 -45.77 11.85
N ILE A 870 -30.92 -44.75 11.39
CA ILE A 870 -32.02 -44.02 12.09
C ILE A 870 -33.13 -43.60 11.09
N GLY A 871 -34.43 -43.71 11.41
CA GLY A 871 -35.58 -43.22 10.61
C GLY A 871 -36.84 -44.08 10.84
N PRO A 872 -38.06 -43.73 10.35
CA PRO A 872 -38.40 -42.77 9.29
C PRO A 872 -38.78 -41.34 9.77
N ILE A 873 -38.43 -40.33 8.97
CA ILE A 873 -38.67 -38.90 9.25
C ILE A 873 -39.59 -38.27 8.17
N ILE A 874 -40.62 -37.50 8.54
CA ILE A 874 -41.53 -36.75 7.63
C ILE A 874 -41.29 -35.23 7.67
N VAL A 875 -41.52 -34.61 6.51
CA VAL A 875 -41.63 -33.16 6.28
C VAL A 875 -42.96 -32.85 5.56
N ASP A 876 -44.00 -32.41 6.29
CA ASP A 876 -45.15 -31.60 5.80
C ASP A 876 -44.79 -30.10 5.79
N GLU A 877 -45.03 -29.14 4.88
CA GLU A 877 -45.54 -28.94 3.50
C GLU A 877 -47.02 -28.64 3.15
N THR A 878 -47.83 -28.07 4.07
CA THR A 878 -49.26 -27.65 3.82
C THR A 878 -49.63 -26.22 4.34
N PRO A 879 -50.21 -25.27 3.54
CA PRO A 879 -50.39 -23.84 3.93
C PRO A 879 -51.83 -23.29 4.23
N PRO A 880 -51.95 -22.10 4.91
CA PRO A 880 -53.19 -21.39 5.28
C PRO A 880 -53.94 -20.61 4.17
N LEU A 881 -54.90 -19.74 4.58
CA LEU A 881 -55.84 -18.94 3.80
C LEU A 881 -55.89 -17.45 4.20
N CYS A 882 -56.15 -16.57 3.24
CA CYS A 882 -56.08 -15.10 3.36
C CYS A 882 -57.39 -14.44 2.81
N LEU A 883 -57.92 -13.39 3.47
CA LEU A 883 -59.32 -12.94 3.28
C LEU A 883 -59.53 -11.51 2.74
N ASN A 884 -59.14 -10.43 3.43
CA ASN A 884 -59.43 -9.03 3.00
C ASN A 884 -58.17 -8.25 2.58
N LYS A 885 -58.31 -7.33 1.61
CA LYS A 885 -57.17 -6.62 0.99
C LYS A 885 -56.67 -5.41 1.80
N PRO A 886 -55.35 -5.27 2.04
CA PRO A 886 -54.74 -4.09 2.64
C PRO A 886 -54.88 -2.79 1.82
N THR A 887 -54.90 -1.65 2.52
CA THR A 887 -55.13 -0.28 1.98
C THR A 887 -53.84 0.54 1.90
N THR A 888 -53.73 1.52 0.99
CA THR A 888 -52.48 2.22 0.64
C THR A 888 -52.57 3.75 0.64
N ASP A 889 -51.53 4.45 1.13
CA ASP A 889 -51.38 5.93 1.14
C ASP A 889 -49.98 6.37 0.64
N LEU A 890 -49.84 7.62 0.18
CA LEU A 890 -48.60 8.16 -0.44
C LEU A 890 -48.24 9.56 0.07
N THR A 891 -46.95 9.85 0.21
CA THR A 891 -46.39 11.13 0.67
C THR A 891 -45.24 11.60 -0.24
N LYS A 892 -44.61 12.74 0.07
CA LYS A 892 -43.49 13.30 -0.71
C LYS A 892 -42.29 12.35 -0.82
N ASP A 893 -41.95 11.66 0.27
CA ASP A 893 -40.71 10.89 0.38
C ASP A 893 -40.95 9.39 0.75
N LEU A 894 -42.19 9.01 1.14
CA LEU A 894 -42.59 7.66 1.59
C LEU A 894 -43.96 7.18 1.05
N VAL A 895 -44.17 5.85 1.00
CA VAL A 895 -45.44 5.14 0.73
C VAL A 895 -45.83 4.28 1.94
N ILE A 896 -47.13 4.10 2.23
CA ILE A 896 -47.65 3.44 3.47
C ILE A 896 -48.75 2.42 3.13
N VAL A 897 -48.83 1.27 3.84
CA VAL A 897 -49.86 0.21 3.64
C VAL A 897 -50.38 -0.36 4.98
N SER A 898 -51.69 -0.67 5.14
CA SER A 898 -52.28 -1.16 6.42
C SER A 898 -53.38 -2.25 6.36
N TRP A 899 -53.47 -3.09 7.41
CA TRP A 899 -54.38 -4.26 7.53
C TRP A 899 -54.91 -4.53 8.97
N SER A 900 -55.65 -5.62 9.17
CA SER A 900 -56.41 -6.00 10.39
C SER A 900 -56.16 -7.47 10.80
N THR A 901 -56.74 -7.92 11.93
CA THR A 901 -56.62 -9.32 12.40
C THR A 901 -57.45 -10.31 11.61
N ASP A 902 -58.61 -9.87 11.14
CA ASP A 902 -59.69 -10.74 10.65
C ASP A 902 -59.49 -11.13 9.16
N ASP A 903 -58.22 -11.14 8.75
CA ASP A 903 -57.77 -11.14 7.35
C ASP A 903 -56.98 -12.42 6.99
N PHE A 904 -56.73 -13.35 7.94
CA PHE A 904 -55.87 -14.57 7.78
C PHE A 904 -56.32 -15.75 8.69
N GLU A 905 -56.46 -16.99 8.16
CA GLU A 905 -56.87 -18.22 8.91
C GLU A 905 -56.22 -19.53 8.34
N ASP A 906 -56.15 -20.63 9.11
CA ASP A 906 -55.68 -21.98 8.66
C ASP A 906 -56.75 -23.06 8.96
N ASN A 907 -56.71 -24.19 8.26
CA ASN A 907 -57.63 -25.32 8.43
C ASN A 907 -56.98 -26.72 8.49
N GLN A 908 -55.65 -26.85 8.37
CA GLN A 908 -54.90 -28.09 8.59
C GLN A 908 -53.99 -28.01 9.83
N GLN A 909 -53.59 -26.81 10.27
CA GLN A 909 -53.10 -26.57 11.63
C GLN A 909 -54.26 -26.61 12.65
N ILE A 910 -54.02 -27.21 13.83
CA ILE A 910 -54.96 -27.19 14.96
C ILE A 910 -54.68 -25.96 15.86
N GLY A 911 -54.96 -24.75 15.35
CA GLY A 911 -54.83 -23.50 16.11
C GLY A 911 -54.60 -22.23 15.26
N ASN A 912 -54.64 -21.06 15.89
CA ASN A 912 -54.41 -19.77 15.20
C ASN A 912 -52.95 -19.59 14.73
N LEU A 913 -52.82 -19.02 13.52
CA LEU A 913 -51.58 -18.59 12.86
C LEU A 913 -50.79 -17.53 13.66
N LYS A 914 -49.46 -17.47 13.44
CA LYS A 914 -48.55 -16.69 14.31
C LYS A 914 -47.44 -15.86 13.62
N THR A 915 -47.33 -15.83 12.28
CA THR A 915 -46.24 -15.08 11.60
C THR A 915 -46.69 -14.46 10.27
N ILE A 916 -46.23 -13.23 9.92
CA ILE A 916 -46.56 -12.54 8.64
C ILE A 916 -45.31 -11.83 8.04
N TYR A 917 -45.24 -11.72 6.70
CA TYR A 917 -44.20 -11.07 5.87
C TYR A 917 -44.84 -10.24 4.72
N TYR A 918 -44.09 -9.34 4.05
CA TYR A 918 -44.60 -8.46 2.97
C TYR A 918 -43.53 -7.93 1.96
N ARG A 919 -43.91 -7.61 0.71
CA ARG A 919 -43.04 -6.99 -0.35
C ARG A 919 -43.79 -6.06 -1.30
N LEU A 920 -43.09 -5.22 -2.08
CA LEU A 920 -43.65 -4.39 -3.16
C LEU A 920 -43.55 -5.08 -4.53
N VAL A 921 -44.56 -4.91 -5.41
CA VAL A 921 -44.64 -5.49 -6.77
C VAL A 921 -45.22 -4.49 -7.80
N SER A 922 -44.86 -4.63 -9.08
CA SER A 922 -45.41 -3.81 -10.18
C SER A 922 -46.52 -4.53 -10.96
N LYS A 923 -47.43 -3.75 -11.56
CA LYS A 923 -48.65 -4.22 -12.21
C LYS A 923 -48.53 -4.04 -13.72
N GLY A 924 -48.30 -5.15 -14.43
CA GLY A 924 -48.03 -5.18 -15.87
C GLY A 924 -46.55 -5.23 -16.26
N SER A 925 -45.64 -5.24 -15.29
CA SER A 925 -44.19 -5.50 -15.48
C SER A 925 -43.66 -6.38 -14.35
N MET A 926 -42.47 -6.97 -14.51
CA MET A 926 -41.97 -8.04 -13.63
C MET A 926 -41.29 -7.58 -12.33
N VAL A 927 -41.24 -6.27 -12.06
CA VAL A 927 -40.57 -5.69 -10.88
C VAL A 927 -41.22 -6.16 -9.58
N ARG A 928 -40.43 -6.75 -8.68
CA ARG A 928 -40.80 -7.15 -7.31
C ARG A 928 -39.60 -6.95 -6.37
N THR A 929 -39.84 -6.55 -5.12
CA THR A 929 -38.80 -6.49 -4.07
C THR A 929 -38.72 -7.79 -3.27
N ASP A 930 -37.79 -7.88 -2.33
CA ASP A 930 -37.74 -8.98 -1.36
C ASP A 930 -38.80 -8.85 -0.25
N PHE A 931 -39.05 -9.96 0.45
CA PHE A 931 -40.01 -10.05 1.56
C PHE A 931 -39.39 -9.63 2.91
N ALA A 932 -39.91 -8.56 3.49
CA ALA A 932 -39.63 -8.17 4.87
C ALA A 932 -40.56 -8.89 5.86
N LYS A 933 -40.06 -9.31 7.01
CA LYS A 933 -40.88 -9.90 8.08
C LYS A 933 -41.62 -8.80 8.85
N TRP A 934 -42.92 -8.97 9.07
CA TRP A 934 -43.64 -8.09 9.99
C TRP A 934 -43.35 -8.51 11.43
N THR A 935 -42.65 -7.64 12.16
CA THR A 935 -42.21 -7.87 13.55
C THR A 935 -42.55 -6.72 14.49
N ASN A 936 -43.21 -5.67 13.98
CA ASN A 936 -43.27 -4.38 14.65
C ASN A 936 -44.71 -4.01 15.07
N HIS A 937 -44.90 -3.77 16.38
CA HIS A 937 -46.19 -3.33 16.95
C HIS A 937 -46.50 -1.84 16.67
N THR A 938 -45.95 -1.27 15.59
CA THR A 938 -46.28 0.06 15.10
C THR A 938 -47.71 0.10 14.54
N LEU A 939 -48.64 0.51 15.39
CA LEU A 939 -49.96 0.94 15.00
C LEU A 939 -49.83 2.26 14.22
N CYS A 940 -50.36 2.30 13.00
CA CYS A 940 -50.54 3.57 12.30
C CYS A 940 -51.61 4.42 13.02
N SER A 941 -51.60 5.73 12.76
CA SER A 941 -52.72 6.62 13.09
C SER A 941 -54.04 5.97 12.67
N ASN A 942 -55.00 5.85 13.59
CA ASN A 942 -56.25 5.07 13.50
C ASN A 942 -56.19 3.58 13.92
N GLY A 943 -55.08 3.07 14.48
CA GLY A 943 -55.06 1.81 15.22
C GLY A 943 -55.05 0.52 14.38
N ARG A 944 -54.56 0.60 13.13
CA ARG A 944 -54.34 -0.56 12.25
C ARG A 944 -52.84 -0.91 12.17
N TYR A 945 -52.52 -2.16 11.87
CA TYR A 945 -51.13 -2.59 11.62
C TYR A 945 -50.68 -2.09 10.24
N CYS A 946 -49.42 -1.66 10.10
CA CYS A 946 -48.94 -1.04 8.86
C CYS A 946 -47.43 -1.17 8.59
N VAL A 947 -47.03 -0.85 7.36
CA VAL A 947 -45.65 -0.87 6.81
C VAL A 947 -45.40 0.32 5.88
N THR A 948 -44.12 0.67 5.64
CA THR A 948 -43.72 1.88 4.88
C THR A 948 -42.51 1.66 3.97
N PHE A 949 -42.43 2.38 2.83
CA PHE A 949 -41.35 2.27 1.83
C PHE A 949 -40.84 3.65 1.36
N PRO A 950 -39.52 3.87 1.15
CA PRO A 950 -38.98 5.11 0.58
C PRO A 950 -39.21 5.28 -0.93
N LEU A 951 -39.56 6.49 -1.38
CA LEU A 951 -39.89 6.76 -2.78
C LEU A 951 -38.68 6.62 -3.73
N SER A 952 -37.50 7.06 -3.26
CA SER A 952 -36.25 7.03 -4.02
C SER A 952 -35.77 5.60 -4.34
N GLU A 953 -35.99 4.65 -3.43
CA GLU A 953 -35.63 3.25 -3.63
C GLU A 953 -36.49 2.60 -4.73
N ILE A 954 -37.80 2.90 -4.76
CA ILE A 954 -38.72 2.37 -5.77
C ILE A 954 -38.35 2.92 -7.17
N GLN A 955 -38.02 4.21 -7.27
CA GLN A 955 -37.54 4.82 -8.52
C GLN A 955 -36.20 4.25 -9.01
N HIS A 956 -35.38 3.69 -8.12
CA HIS A 956 -34.10 3.09 -8.50
C HIS A 956 -34.26 1.74 -9.22
N ILE A 957 -35.39 1.06 -9.03
CA ILE A 957 -35.69 -0.29 -9.56
C ILE A 957 -36.38 -0.23 -10.92
N ASP A 958 -37.07 0.88 -11.27
CA ASP A 958 -37.81 1.03 -12.52
C ASP A 958 -37.84 2.50 -13.01
N MET A 959 -37.20 2.79 -14.14
CA MET A 959 -37.01 4.16 -14.66
C MET A 959 -38.20 4.68 -15.49
N GLY A 960 -39.28 3.92 -15.62
CA GLY A 960 -40.41 4.24 -16.50
C GLY A 960 -41.57 4.98 -15.81
N SER A 961 -41.82 6.24 -16.17
CA SER A 961 -42.98 7.02 -15.72
C SER A 961 -44.31 6.36 -16.12
N GLY A 962 -45.31 6.39 -15.23
CA GLY A 962 -46.68 5.93 -15.52
C GLY A 962 -46.97 4.45 -15.24
N ARG A 963 -46.08 3.72 -14.56
CA ARG A 963 -46.34 2.35 -14.07
C ARG A 963 -47.13 2.34 -12.76
N VAL A 964 -47.84 1.23 -12.51
CA VAL A 964 -48.68 1.00 -11.32
C VAL A 964 -48.03 -0.08 -10.43
N TYR A 965 -48.15 0.04 -9.10
CA TYR A 965 -47.55 -0.88 -8.11
C TYR A 965 -48.55 -1.31 -7.02
N GLN A 966 -48.26 -2.39 -6.29
CA GLN A 966 -49.04 -2.99 -5.19
C GLN A 966 -48.09 -3.62 -4.15
N VAL A 967 -48.59 -4.00 -2.97
CA VAL A 967 -47.83 -4.73 -1.92
C VAL A 967 -48.46 -6.10 -1.65
N GLU A 968 -47.62 -7.13 -1.61
CA GLU A 968 -47.95 -8.57 -1.45
C GLU A 968 -47.56 -9.02 -0.03
N PHE A 969 -48.38 -9.82 0.64
CA PHE A 969 -48.22 -10.26 2.05
C PHE A 969 -48.31 -11.79 2.16
N HIS A 970 -47.50 -12.43 3.02
CA HIS A 970 -47.41 -13.88 3.25
C HIS A 970 -47.58 -14.25 4.75
N ALA A 971 -48.42 -15.21 5.18
CA ALA A 971 -48.67 -15.53 6.62
C ALA A 971 -48.64 -17.04 7.00
N TYR A 972 -47.92 -17.46 8.07
CA TYR A 972 -47.40 -18.84 8.30
C TYR A 972 -47.95 -19.69 9.49
N ASN A 973 -47.92 -21.03 9.34
CA ASN A 973 -48.46 -22.08 10.24
C ASN A 973 -47.43 -22.97 11.01
N ASP A 974 -47.91 -23.90 11.87
CA ASP A 974 -47.09 -24.71 12.81
C ASP A 974 -46.17 -25.76 12.13
N ALA A 975 -46.47 -26.23 10.92
CA ALA A 975 -45.56 -27.07 10.13
C ALA A 975 -44.53 -26.21 9.36
N GLY A 976 -44.91 -24.98 8.98
CA GLY A 976 -44.01 -23.95 8.46
C GLY A 976 -44.46 -23.20 7.19
N HIS A 977 -45.75 -23.17 6.84
CA HIS A 977 -46.22 -22.80 5.48
C HIS A 977 -47.23 -21.67 5.48
N PHE A 978 -47.38 -20.95 4.35
CA PHE A 978 -48.00 -19.62 4.29
C PHE A 978 -49.06 -19.35 3.21
N CYS A 979 -49.89 -18.30 3.40
CA CYS A 979 -50.89 -17.78 2.44
C CYS A 979 -50.62 -16.34 1.98
N ASP A 980 -51.13 -15.98 0.79
CA ASP A 980 -50.77 -14.73 0.09
C ASP A 980 -51.94 -13.76 -0.14
N ILE A 981 -51.71 -12.44 -0.02
CA ILE A 981 -52.69 -11.39 -0.39
C ILE A 981 -52.05 -10.07 -0.89
N LEU A 982 -52.76 -9.34 -1.76
CA LEU A 982 -52.31 -8.10 -2.43
C LEU A 982 -53.11 -6.85 -2.01
N SER A 983 -52.43 -5.71 -1.89
CA SER A 983 -52.99 -4.38 -1.59
C SER A 983 -53.69 -3.69 -2.78
N GLN A 984 -54.05 -2.42 -2.57
CA GLN A 984 -54.47 -1.46 -3.58
C GLN A 984 -53.29 -0.89 -4.42
N ASP A 985 -53.61 -0.08 -5.44
CA ASP A 985 -52.72 0.41 -6.51
C ASP A 985 -51.98 1.74 -6.19
N ILE A 986 -50.75 1.91 -6.69
CA ILE A 986 -49.82 3.05 -6.45
C ILE A 986 -49.17 3.53 -7.78
N ILE A 987 -48.85 4.83 -8.01
CA ILE A 987 -48.37 5.38 -9.32
C ILE A 987 -47.22 6.43 -9.16
N LEU A 988 -46.26 6.53 -10.11
CA LEU A 988 -44.98 7.29 -9.99
C LEU A 988 -44.59 8.23 -11.19
N PRO A 989 -43.73 9.29 -10.96
CA PRO A 989 -43.22 10.26 -11.96
C PRO A 989 -41.86 9.92 -12.63
N SER A 990 -41.30 10.83 -13.46
CA SER A 990 -40.19 10.61 -14.45
C SER A 990 -38.77 11.09 -14.01
N PRO A 991 -37.64 10.50 -14.48
CA PRO A 991 -36.31 10.73 -13.87
C PRO A 991 -35.09 11.11 -14.78
N PHE A 992 -35.23 11.44 -16.07
CA PHE A 992 -34.06 11.54 -17.00
C PHE A 992 -33.28 12.87 -16.98
N LEU A 993 -32.02 12.83 -17.45
CA LEU A 993 -31.08 13.96 -17.54
C LEU A 993 -30.57 14.19 -18.99
N PRO A 994 -30.09 15.39 -19.35
CA PRO A 994 -29.43 15.63 -20.63
C PRO A 994 -28.18 14.77 -20.88
N THR A 995 -27.97 14.41 -22.15
CA THR A 995 -26.83 13.61 -22.64
C THR A 995 -25.54 14.40 -22.51
N ARG A 996 -24.46 13.72 -22.10
CA ARG A 996 -23.11 14.30 -22.11
C ARG A 996 -22.59 14.34 -23.54
N GLY A 997 -22.49 15.53 -24.12
CA GLY A 997 -21.75 15.77 -25.35
C GLY A 997 -20.28 16.14 -25.09
N MET A 998 -19.59 16.52 -26.16
CA MET A 998 -18.14 16.76 -26.23
C MET A 998 -17.85 18.22 -26.59
N VAL A 999 -16.65 18.68 -26.21
CA VAL A 999 -16.14 20.05 -26.45
C VAL A 999 -14.73 19.96 -27.05
N TYR A 1000 -14.57 20.50 -28.26
CA TYR A 1000 -13.30 20.55 -29.01
C TYR A 1000 -12.82 22.00 -29.11
N ASP A 1001 -11.50 22.21 -29.16
CA ASP A 1001 -10.90 23.45 -29.65
C ASP A 1001 -10.40 23.26 -31.09
N VAL A 1002 -10.49 24.33 -31.91
CA VAL A 1002 -10.23 24.27 -33.35
C VAL A 1002 -9.51 25.54 -33.82
N ASP A 1003 -8.50 25.38 -34.69
CA ASP A 1003 -7.77 26.51 -35.29
C ASP A 1003 -8.61 27.27 -36.34
N VAL A 1004 -9.40 26.55 -37.15
CA VAL A 1004 -10.18 27.13 -38.26
C VAL A 1004 -11.52 26.42 -38.43
N VAL A 1005 -12.59 27.20 -38.57
CA VAL A 1005 -13.92 26.69 -38.95
C VAL A 1005 -13.96 26.41 -40.45
N THR A 1006 -14.01 25.14 -40.83
CA THR A 1006 -14.47 24.73 -42.16
C THR A 1006 -16.00 24.67 -42.18
N SER A 1007 -16.63 25.09 -43.28
CA SER A 1007 -18.08 25.34 -43.35
C SER A 1007 -18.91 24.11 -43.75
N GLU A 1008 -18.50 22.90 -43.35
CA GLU A 1008 -19.15 21.63 -43.72
C GLU A 1008 -19.40 20.78 -42.46
N GLU A 1009 -20.66 20.37 -42.23
CA GLU A 1009 -21.12 19.77 -40.96
C GLU A 1009 -20.48 18.40 -40.64
N ASP A 1010 -19.88 17.73 -41.63
CA ASP A 1010 -19.23 16.42 -41.54
C ASP A 1010 -17.69 16.47 -41.63
N ALA A 1011 -17.06 17.66 -41.58
CA ALA A 1011 -15.61 17.78 -41.62
C ALA A 1011 -14.93 17.08 -40.41
N TYR A 1012 -13.78 16.45 -40.64
CA TYR A 1012 -12.97 15.88 -39.57
C TYR A 1012 -12.24 17.00 -38.82
N VAL A 1013 -12.82 17.43 -37.70
CA VAL A 1013 -12.26 18.43 -36.81
C VAL A 1013 -11.15 17.80 -35.97
N GLU A 1014 -9.93 18.30 -36.16
CA GLU A 1014 -8.76 17.97 -35.33
C GLU A 1014 -8.70 18.91 -34.11
N ASP A 1015 -8.21 18.39 -32.99
CA ASP A 1015 -8.32 18.96 -31.64
C ASP A 1015 -6.93 19.49 -31.20
N ILE A 1016 -6.86 20.69 -30.64
CA ILE A 1016 -5.59 21.45 -30.47
C ILE A 1016 -5.35 21.87 -29.01
N ASP A 1017 -4.92 20.90 -28.18
CA ASP A 1017 -4.60 21.09 -26.74
C ASP A 1017 -3.63 22.25 -26.41
N ALA A 1018 -2.90 22.79 -27.41
CA ALA A 1018 -2.06 23.98 -27.29
C ALA A 1018 -2.13 24.85 -28.56
N SER A 1019 -2.02 26.17 -28.40
CA SER A 1019 -1.99 27.14 -29.52
C SER A 1019 -0.77 28.05 -29.46
N PHE A 1020 -0.34 28.50 -30.64
CA PHE A 1020 0.76 29.45 -30.86
C PHE A 1020 0.29 30.85 -31.28
N THR A 1021 -1.02 31.06 -31.46
CA THR A 1021 -1.64 32.33 -31.87
C THR A 1021 -2.32 33.04 -30.70
N LEU A 1022 -2.41 34.38 -30.77
CA LEU A 1022 -3.01 35.22 -29.72
C LEU A 1022 -4.34 35.88 -30.13
N ASP A 1023 -4.71 35.79 -31.41
CA ASP A 1023 -5.72 36.68 -32.02
C ASP A 1023 -7.17 36.17 -31.91
N SER A 1024 -7.38 34.85 -31.88
CA SER A 1024 -8.70 34.22 -31.65
C SER A 1024 -8.57 32.72 -31.36
N PHE A 1025 -9.55 32.12 -30.69
CA PHE A 1025 -9.69 30.65 -30.65
C PHE A 1025 -11.17 30.22 -30.80
N CYS A 1026 -11.40 29.04 -31.38
CA CYS A 1026 -12.74 28.54 -31.65
C CYS A 1026 -13.06 27.25 -30.89
N VAL A 1027 -14.30 27.12 -30.43
CA VAL A 1027 -14.81 25.99 -29.64
C VAL A 1027 -15.99 25.34 -30.35
N TYR A 1028 -15.97 24.01 -30.49
CA TYR A 1028 -17.05 23.24 -31.13
C TYR A 1028 -17.72 22.26 -30.15
N LEU A 1029 -19.06 22.22 -30.18
CA LEU A 1029 -19.89 21.38 -29.30
C LEU A 1029 -20.54 20.26 -30.12
N LYS A 1030 -20.52 19.01 -29.63
CA LYS A 1030 -21.06 17.85 -30.37
C LYS A 1030 -21.79 16.86 -29.44
N GLY A 1031 -22.93 16.31 -29.88
CA GLY A 1031 -23.60 15.19 -29.20
C GLY A 1031 -24.42 15.53 -27.94
N ILE A 1032 -24.72 16.81 -27.69
CA ILE A 1032 -25.59 17.22 -26.57
C ILE A 1032 -27.05 17.11 -27.02
N HIS A 1033 -27.83 16.25 -26.34
CA HIS A 1033 -29.21 15.95 -26.68
C HIS A 1033 -30.07 15.75 -25.41
N HIS A 1034 -31.38 16.00 -25.51
CA HIS A 1034 -32.34 15.70 -24.45
C HIS A 1034 -33.77 15.55 -25.03
N LEU A 1035 -34.72 15.05 -24.23
CA LEU A 1035 -36.13 14.92 -24.63
C LEU A 1035 -36.90 16.25 -24.53
N GLU A 1036 -36.36 17.22 -23.80
CA GLU A 1036 -36.89 18.59 -23.65
C GLU A 1036 -35.84 19.63 -24.09
N SER A 1037 -36.25 20.89 -24.23
CA SER A 1037 -35.36 21.98 -24.66
C SER A 1037 -34.22 22.26 -23.67
N LEU A 1038 -33.08 22.71 -24.20
CA LEU A 1038 -31.85 22.98 -23.45
C LEU A 1038 -31.43 24.45 -23.57
N ILE A 1039 -30.72 24.94 -22.55
CA ILE A 1039 -30.08 26.27 -22.51
C ILE A 1039 -28.58 26.09 -22.26
N TYR A 1040 -27.74 26.91 -22.90
CA TYR A 1040 -26.28 26.87 -22.82
C TYR A 1040 -25.71 28.15 -22.21
N GLU A 1041 -24.64 28.04 -21.42
CA GLU A 1041 -23.85 29.15 -20.86
C GLU A 1041 -22.34 28.87 -21.00
N LEU A 1042 -21.54 29.90 -21.32
CA LEU A 1042 -20.11 29.80 -21.60
C LEU A 1042 -19.31 30.81 -20.76
N GLY A 1043 -18.15 30.41 -20.24
CA GLY A 1043 -17.24 31.29 -19.50
C GLY A 1043 -15.76 30.97 -19.75
N VAL A 1044 -14.93 32.02 -19.87
CA VAL A 1044 -13.50 31.92 -20.20
C VAL A 1044 -12.63 32.79 -19.28
N GLY A 1045 -11.43 32.33 -18.93
CA GLY A 1045 -10.48 33.10 -18.11
C GLY A 1045 -9.05 32.56 -18.00
N LEU A 1046 -8.10 33.50 -17.81
CA LEU A 1046 -6.63 33.31 -17.73
C LEU A 1046 -6.09 32.52 -16.50
N ASN A 1047 -6.95 32.19 -15.54
CA ASN A 1047 -6.66 31.32 -14.37
C ASN A 1047 -7.94 31.10 -13.52
N VAL A 1048 -9.10 30.91 -14.17
CA VAL A 1048 -10.43 30.69 -13.54
C VAL A 1048 -10.85 31.71 -12.45
N ARG A 1049 -10.22 32.90 -12.38
CA ARG A 1049 -10.54 34.00 -11.42
C ARG A 1049 -10.91 35.35 -12.07
N LYS A 1050 -10.87 35.45 -13.40
CA LYS A 1050 -11.61 36.44 -14.20
C LYS A 1050 -12.52 35.64 -15.14
N THR A 1051 -13.82 35.62 -14.90
CA THR A 1051 -14.82 35.00 -15.78
C THR A 1051 -15.43 36.07 -16.69
N TRP A 1052 -15.08 36.04 -17.98
CA TRP A 1052 -15.94 36.66 -19.00
C TRP A 1052 -17.09 35.68 -19.25
N ILE A 1053 -18.29 36.01 -18.78
CA ILE A 1053 -19.48 35.17 -18.93
C ILE A 1053 -20.23 35.58 -20.20
N TYR A 1054 -20.15 34.74 -21.23
CA TYR A 1054 -20.90 34.89 -22.47
C TYR A 1054 -22.12 33.96 -22.42
N LYS A 1055 -23.28 34.51 -22.03
CA LYS A 1055 -24.54 33.77 -21.95
C LYS A 1055 -25.23 33.75 -23.32
N ILE A 1056 -25.10 32.64 -24.04
CA ILE A 1056 -25.54 32.49 -25.43
C ILE A 1056 -26.60 31.39 -25.57
N SER A 1057 -27.87 31.79 -25.67
CA SER A 1057 -28.98 30.86 -25.92
C SER A 1057 -29.05 30.47 -27.40
N LEU A 1058 -28.42 29.35 -27.77
CA LEU A 1058 -28.46 28.75 -29.12
C LEU A 1058 -29.36 27.51 -29.18
N GLN A 1059 -30.08 27.36 -30.29
CA GLN A 1059 -30.84 26.13 -30.64
C GLN A 1059 -30.15 25.25 -31.70
N ILE A 1060 -29.01 25.69 -32.24
CA ILE A 1060 -28.34 25.07 -33.41
C ILE A 1060 -26.85 24.92 -33.12
N LEU A 1061 -26.26 23.81 -33.58
CA LEU A 1061 -24.85 23.48 -33.48
C LEU A 1061 -24.02 24.37 -34.43
N VAL A 1062 -23.29 25.34 -33.89
CA VAL A 1062 -22.36 26.21 -34.64
C VAL A 1062 -21.10 26.40 -33.79
N PRO A 1063 -19.87 26.37 -34.36
CA PRO A 1063 -18.66 26.71 -33.62
C PRO A 1063 -18.72 28.13 -33.04
N ILE A 1064 -18.23 28.29 -31.81
CA ILE A 1064 -18.19 29.57 -31.10
C ILE A 1064 -16.73 30.03 -31.05
N CYS A 1065 -16.40 31.06 -31.82
CA CYS A 1065 -15.10 31.71 -31.79
C CYS A 1065 -15.10 32.93 -30.86
N LEU A 1066 -13.97 33.15 -30.18
CA LEU A 1066 -13.72 34.21 -29.20
C LEU A 1066 -12.43 34.96 -29.52
#